data_AF-A0A2N5J3G2-F1
#
_entry.id   AF-A0A2N5J3G2-F1
#
_cell.length_a   1.000
_cell.length_b   1.000
_cell.length_c   1.000
_cell.angle_alpha   90.00
_cell.angle_beta   90.00
_cell.angle_gamma   90.00
#
_symmetry.space_group_name_H-M   'P 1'
#
loop_
_entity.id
_entity.type
_entity.pdbx_description
1 polymer ?
#
loop_
_entity_poly.entity_id
_entity_poly.type
_entity_poly.pdbx_seq_one_letter_code
_entity_poly.pdbx_strand_id
1 'polypeptide(L)'
;MTDAGNDVAAGTMASTETGATTGATAGALRFLPCGESAMIVECADLDAALELYAAIDAAVDAARSAFRGSRRGSDGTTPTRLTPGAPASGGGMTTFAAVTTVLPAARTVYVAFDPLAAAMNVHGSSMNVHGSRADVQGSETNVRDFRSVLQSRIADLHGGVLKAHDSRVVEIPVVYDGEDLGNVATLLGISPEQVVARHSGHPWKVAFGGFAPGFDYLVGGDPIFDVPRRKAPRLAVPAGSVGLAGTFSGVYPRASSGGWQLIGRTSVPMWNDAMDSPALLRPGDTVRFTPTRAEATAQRALQDATPHVAPKHLHDASENLHDVSETPHDTASTPHVDGPTTHIASSSAPAPTSAPAGGTSPYSERRGRLQAMCEPTGEPMRNRLKAVRNCGCSREAGGGGQLDSPTGTASVTSSVPTLEVVNPGVLATFQDAGRNAPEMGVTGSGAADPRAFRLANELVGNPAHTPVIELTAGNASFTAHGDLTIAVTGAPVPITITAADSTPAGGGSREAGGGGHRAGIRRNPEPAFPITRQEAFLLRDGETVTIGAPVAGLRDYIAVRGGFQVPTILDSASTDTMSGIGPAPLKHGDLLPIRPISRLPHPIATIGLPQPWPDDLPRTATSTDASASTPTELAVTLGPRDDWFTDAGIATFLGTTWTVTAQSNRVGLRLAATTPAAAPTTDPSPAIERRDPHAELKSEATIPGSIEVPGNGLPLIFLRDQPVTGGYPVIAVLTRTALATAGQLPPGAQVRFTINASIHDPAPLDRGAVRRTPD
;
A
#
# COMPACT_ATOMS: atom_id res chain seq x y z
N MET A 1 -64.88 39.53 -53.23
CA MET A 1 -64.35 38.16 -53.23
C MET A 1 -64.20 37.78 -51.76
N THR A 2 -65.30 37.40 -51.12
CA THR A 2 -65.82 36.02 -51.03
C THR A 2 -64.99 35.20 -50.03
N ASP A 3 -65.33 35.13 -48.73
CA ASP A 3 -66.55 34.55 -48.09
C ASP A 3 -66.47 33.00 -48.06
N ALA A 4 -66.79 32.25 -46.99
CA ALA A 4 -67.23 32.57 -45.60
C ALA A 4 -66.19 31.99 -44.59
N GLY A 5 -66.34 31.86 -43.26
CA GLY A 5 -67.44 31.86 -42.29
C GLY A 5 -66.96 30.99 -41.10
N ASN A 6 -66.79 31.52 -39.89
CA ASN A 6 -67.78 31.69 -38.81
C ASN A 6 -67.89 30.50 -37.81
N ASP A 7 -66.94 30.47 -36.87
CA ASP A 7 -67.17 30.44 -35.40
C ASP A 7 -67.67 29.14 -34.68
N VAL A 8 -67.55 29.19 -33.35
CA VAL A 8 -68.03 28.27 -32.29
C VAL A 8 -67.24 26.98 -32.06
N ALA A 9 -66.93 26.72 -30.78
CA ALA A 9 -66.23 25.54 -30.30
C ALA A 9 -67.14 24.59 -29.49
N ALA A 10 -66.99 23.28 -29.72
CA ALA A 10 -67.39 22.21 -28.82
C ALA A 10 -66.45 21.02 -29.07
N GLY A 11 -65.93 20.37 -28.02
CA GLY A 11 -64.98 19.24 -28.15
C GLY A 11 -65.59 17.90 -27.74
N THR A 12 -64.91 16.79 -28.07
CA THR A 12 -65.00 15.47 -27.37
C THR A 12 -63.95 14.48 -27.91
N MET A 13 -63.13 13.92 -27.00
CA MET A 13 -62.39 12.63 -27.06
C MET A 13 -61.32 12.33 -28.16
N ALA A 14 -60.06 12.37 -27.70
CA ALA A 14 -59.05 11.30 -27.77
C ALA A 14 -58.68 10.54 -29.07
N SER A 15 -57.37 10.49 -29.37
CA SER A 15 -56.60 9.23 -29.56
C SER A 15 -55.07 9.44 -29.51
N THR A 16 -54.41 8.71 -28.59
CA THR A 16 -52.99 8.27 -28.61
C THR A 16 -51.89 9.21 -29.13
N GLU A 17 -51.16 9.85 -28.22
CA GLU A 17 -49.75 10.17 -28.44
C GLU A 17 -48.87 8.96 -28.11
N THR A 18 -47.97 8.56 -29.03
CA THR A 18 -46.86 7.64 -28.71
C THR A 18 -45.61 8.47 -28.42
N GLY A 19 -45.33 8.73 -27.15
CA GLY A 19 -44.19 9.54 -26.73
C GLY A 19 -42.84 8.91 -27.09
N ALA A 20 -42.08 9.56 -27.96
CA ALA A 20 -40.69 9.22 -28.20
C ALA A 20 -39.83 9.79 -27.06
N THR A 21 -39.48 8.97 -26.08
CA THR A 21 -38.49 9.34 -25.04
C THR A 21 -37.16 9.65 -25.70
N THR A 22 -36.76 10.92 -25.65
CA THR A 22 -35.47 11.40 -26.14
C THR A 22 -34.34 10.71 -25.39
N GLY A 23 -33.45 10.01 -26.11
CA GLY A 23 -32.31 9.34 -25.51
C GLY A 23 -31.38 10.33 -24.80
N ALA A 24 -30.96 10.00 -23.58
CA ALA A 24 -29.90 10.73 -22.91
C ALA A 24 -28.59 10.58 -23.71
N THR A 25 -27.91 11.68 -23.97
CA THR A 25 -26.59 11.67 -24.60
C THR A 25 -25.58 11.03 -23.66
N ALA A 26 -25.03 9.87 -24.04
CA ALA A 26 -23.96 9.23 -23.30
C ALA A 26 -22.78 10.20 -23.11
N GLY A 27 -22.36 10.41 -21.86
CA GLY A 27 -21.22 11.27 -21.54
C GLY A 27 -19.93 10.71 -22.14
N ALA A 28 -19.17 11.54 -22.86
CA ALA A 28 -17.94 11.10 -23.50
C ALA A 28 -16.90 10.62 -22.47
N LEU A 29 -16.47 9.37 -22.60
CA LEU A 29 -15.43 8.78 -21.75
C LEU A 29 -14.07 9.45 -22.04
N ARG A 30 -13.37 9.84 -20.98
CA ARG A 30 -12.01 10.41 -21.08
C ARG A 30 -10.98 9.39 -20.61
N PHE A 31 -10.16 8.89 -21.53
CA PHE A 31 -9.08 7.96 -21.24
C PHE A 31 -7.81 8.71 -20.84
N LEU A 32 -7.19 8.31 -19.73
CA LEU A 32 -6.03 8.95 -19.12
C LEU A 32 -4.89 7.92 -18.91
N PRO A 33 -3.64 8.23 -19.30
CA PRO A 33 -2.52 7.31 -19.13
C PRO A 33 -2.19 7.09 -17.65
N CYS A 34 -2.03 5.83 -17.24
CA CYS A 34 -1.63 5.49 -15.87
C CYS A 34 -0.40 4.57 -15.92
N GLY A 35 0.75 5.17 -16.22
CA GLY A 35 1.99 4.43 -16.45
C GLY A 35 1.96 3.56 -17.71
N GLU A 36 2.67 2.43 -17.66
CA GLU A 36 2.97 1.61 -18.84
C GLU A 36 1.88 0.60 -19.20
N SER A 37 1.21 0.03 -18.19
CA SER A 37 0.30 -1.12 -18.36
C SER A 37 -1.10 -0.88 -17.75
N ALA A 38 -1.51 0.37 -17.60
CA ALA A 38 -2.84 0.74 -17.13
C ALA A 38 -3.33 2.09 -17.68
N MET A 39 -4.62 2.35 -17.47
CA MET A 39 -5.28 3.64 -17.74
C MET A 39 -6.34 3.93 -16.68
N ILE A 40 -6.69 5.20 -16.53
CA ILE A 40 -7.91 5.63 -15.84
C ILE A 40 -8.93 6.05 -16.90
N VAL A 41 -10.18 5.60 -16.77
CA VAL A 41 -11.31 6.04 -17.58
C VAL A 41 -12.16 6.96 -16.72
N GLU A 42 -12.13 8.25 -17.02
CA GLU A 42 -12.93 9.28 -16.33
C GLU A 42 -14.29 9.42 -17.02
N CYS A 43 -15.35 9.25 -16.22
CA CYS A 43 -16.76 9.28 -16.62
C CYS A 43 -17.41 10.62 -16.21
N ALA A 44 -18.65 10.86 -16.62
CA ALA A 44 -19.38 12.07 -16.24
C ALA A 44 -19.56 12.20 -14.71
N ASP A 45 -20.00 11.10 -14.08
CA ASP A 45 -20.37 10.99 -12.67
C ASP A 45 -20.04 9.58 -12.12
N LEU A 46 -20.53 9.27 -10.92
CA LEU A 46 -20.32 7.99 -10.26
C LEU A 46 -21.17 6.86 -10.87
N ASP A 47 -22.43 7.13 -11.24
CA ASP A 47 -23.33 6.08 -11.71
C ASP A 47 -22.87 5.56 -13.07
N ALA A 48 -22.46 6.45 -13.98
CA ALA A 48 -21.80 6.09 -15.23
C ALA A 48 -20.49 5.29 -15.03
N ALA A 49 -19.72 5.59 -13.97
CA ALA A 49 -18.50 4.85 -13.65
C ALA A 49 -18.80 3.44 -13.10
N LEU A 50 -19.86 3.29 -12.30
CA LEU A 50 -20.31 1.99 -11.79
C LEU A 50 -20.90 1.11 -12.89
N GLU A 51 -21.67 1.69 -13.83
CA GLU A 51 -22.16 0.98 -15.01
C GLU A 51 -21.01 0.52 -15.92
N LEU A 52 -20.02 1.39 -16.17
CA LEU A 52 -18.85 1.04 -16.97
C LEU A 52 -18.00 -0.05 -16.31
N TYR A 53 -17.77 0.06 -15.00
CA TYR A 53 -17.07 -0.97 -14.23
C TYR A 53 -17.77 -2.33 -14.36
N ALA A 54 -19.10 -2.38 -14.20
CA ALA A 54 -19.88 -3.60 -14.34
C ALA A 54 -19.77 -4.22 -15.74
N ALA A 55 -19.78 -3.39 -16.79
CA ALA A 55 -19.63 -3.85 -18.17
C ALA A 55 -18.22 -4.43 -18.44
N ILE A 56 -17.16 -3.77 -17.95
CA ILE A 56 -15.78 -4.25 -18.09
C ILE A 56 -15.60 -5.55 -17.31
N ASP A 57 -16.06 -5.63 -16.05
CA ASP A 57 -15.96 -6.83 -15.22
C ASP A 57 -16.70 -8.04 -15.85
N ALA A 58 -17.90 -7.82 -16.39
CA ALA A 58 -18.62 -8.85 -17.13
C ALA A 58 -17.85 -9.33 -18.38
N ALA A 59 -17.24 -8.42 -19.14
CA ALA A 59 -16.43 -8.76 -20.31
C ALA A 59 -15.13 -9.51 -19.94
N VAL A 60 -14.50 -9.14 -18.83
CA VAL A 60 -13.31 -9.81 -18.27
C VAL A 60 -13.64 -11.21 -17.77
N ASP A 61 -14.76 -11.41 -17.08
CA ASP A 61 -15.23 -12.73 -16.66
C ASP A 61 -15.60 -13.63 -17.84
N ALA A 62 -16.27 -13.09 -18.87
CA ALA A 62 -16.58 -13.84 -20.10
C ALA A 62 -15.30 -14.30 -20.81
N ALA A 63 -14.31 -13.40 -20.96
CA ALA A 63 -12.99 -13.69 -21.52
C ALA A 63 -12.25 -14.79 -20.74
N ARG A 64 -12.18 -14.66 -19.40
CA ARG A 64 -11.55 -15.64 -18.50
C ARG A 64 -12.29 -16.98 -18.51
N SER A 65 -13.60 -16.99 -18.71
CA SER A 65 -14.42 -18.21 -18.77
C SER A 65 -14.24 -18.96 -20.09
N ALA A 66 -14.24 -18.25 -21.22
CA ALA A 66 -13.97 -18.83 -22.54
C ALA A 66 -12.59 -19.52 -22.60
N PHE A 67 -11.56 -18.88 -22.02
CA PHE A 67 -10.21 -19.46 -21.94
C PHE A 67 -10.15 -20.75 -21.09
N ARG A 68 -10.92 -20.83 -19.98
CA ARG A 68 -11.05 -22.06 -19.17
C ARG A 68 -11.83 -23.15 -19.93
N GLY A 69 -12.89 -22.78 -20.63
CA GLY A 69 -13.71 -23.68 -21.45
C GLY A 69 -12.91 -24.35 -22.56
N SER A 70 -12.11 -23.58 -23.29
CA SER A 70 -11.23 -24.08 -24.36
C SER A 70 -10.23 -25.17 -23.90
N ARG A 71 -9.88 -25.20 -22.59
CA ARG A 71 -9.03 -26.25 -21.99
C ARG A 71 -9.78 -27.49 -21.52
N ARG A 72 -11.11 -27.54 -21.60
CA ARG A 72 -11.92 -28.75 -21.35
C ARG A 72 -12.59 -29.20 -22.66
N GLY A 73 -11.92 -30.12 -23.36
CA GLY A 73 -12.48 -30.81 -24.52
C GLY A 73 -13.75 -31.60 -24.18
N SER A 74 -14.51 -31.98 -25.21
CA SER A 74 -15.87 -32.51 -25.08
C SER A 74 -15.99 -33.89 -24.40
N ASP A 75 -14.91 -34.67 -24.35
CA ASP A 75 -14.87 -35.94 -23.61
C ASP A 75 -14.22 -35.75 -22.23
N GLY A 76 -14.95 -36.10 -21.17
CA GLY A 76 -14.60 -35.82 -19.77
C GLY A 76 -13.46 -36.66 -19.18
N THR A 77 -12.36 -36.83 -19.91
CA THR A 77 -11.22 -37.67 -19.53
C THR A 77 -9.98 -36.82 -19.19
N THR A 78 -9.08 -37.40 -18.38
CA THR A 78 -7.83 -36.82 -17.83
C THR A 78 -7.04 -35.92 -18.81
N PRO A 79 -6.53 -34.75 -18.38
CA PRO A 79 -5.84 -33.81 -19.26
C PRO A 79 -4.55 -34.40 -19.87
N THR A 80 -4.56 -34.60 -21.18
CA THR A 80 -3.39 -35.09 -21.94
C THR A 80 -2.26 -34.07 -21.93
N ARG A 81 -1.03 -34.54 -21.70
CA ARG A 81 0.21 -33.73 -21.72
C ARG A 81 0.38 -33.04 -23.07
N LEU A 82 0.71 -31.74 -23.05
CA LEU A 82 1.10 -30.97 -24.22
C LEU A 82 2.32 -31.59 -24.94
N THR A 83 2.15 -31.92 -26.21
CA THR A 83 3.26 -32.11 -27.17
C THR A 83 3.61 -30.77 -27.82
N PRO A 84 4.87 -30.31 -27.79
CA PRO A 84 5.28 -29.11 -28.52
C PRO A 84 5.09 -29.30 -30.04
N GLY A 85 4.44 -28.35 -30.71
CA GLY A 85 4.36 -28.29 -32.18
C GLY A 85 2.98 -28.53 -32.80
N ALA A 86 1.93 -28.84 -32.03
CA ALA A 86 0.56 -28.87 -32.56
C ALA A 86 0.01 -27.42 -32.68
N PRO A 87 -0.52 -26.99 -33.84
CA PRO A 87 -1.10 -25.66 -33.99
C PRO A 87 -2.43 -25.56 -33.23
N ALA A 88 -2.57 -24.53 -32.38
CA ALA A 88 -3.81 -24.27 -31.66
C ALA A 88 -4.88 -23.74 -32.64
N SER A 89 -5.93 -24.50 -32.86
CA SER A 89 -6.95 -24.20 -33.88
C SER A 89 -7.91 -23.08 -33.44
N GLY A 90 -7.68 -21.87 -33.94
CA GLY A 90 -8.73 -20.87 -34.18
C GLY A 90 -9.35 -20.14 -32.99
N GLY A 91 -8.80 -20.27 -31.77
CA GLY A 91 -9.30 -19.60 -30.56
C GLY A 91 -8.41 -18.45 -30.10
N GLY A 92 -8.53 -17.27 -30.71
CA GLY A 92 -7.81 -16.07 -30.28
C GLY A 92 -8.26 -15.59 -28.89
N MET A 93 -7.33 -15.16 -28.04
CA MET A 93 -7.65 -14.52 -26.76
C MET A 93 -8.30 -13.15 -27.02
N THR A 94 -9.50 -12.96 -26.49
CA THR A 94 -10.21 -11.67 -26.49
C THR A 94 -9.42 -10.60 -25.73
N THR A 95 -9.48 -9.33 -26.15
CA THR A 95 -8.75 -8.20 -25.55
C THR A 95 -8.82 -8.17 -24.01
N PHE A 96 -10.02 -8.35 -23.45
CA PHE A 96 -10.26 -8.36 -22.00
C PHE A 96 -9.59 -9.54 -21.23
N ALA A 97 -9.08 -10.57 -21.91
CA ALA A 97 -8.35 -11.67 -21.28
C ALA A 97 -6.98 -11.24 -20.73
N ALA A 98 -6.40 -10.14 -21.23
CA ALA A 98 -5.16 -9.57 -20.69
C ALA A 98 -5.40 -8.58 -19.54
N VAL A 99 -6.65 -8.20 -19.24
CA VAL A 99 -6.99 -7.29 -18.14
C VAL A 99 -6.80 -8.03 -16.81
N THR A 100 -5.96 -7.47 -15.94
CA THR A 100 -5.57 -8.04 -14.65
C THR A 100 -6.45 -7.52 -13.52
N THR A 101 -6.68 -6.21 -13.50
CA THR A 101 -7.39 -5.48 -12.44
C THR A 101 -8.35 -4.47 -13.05
N VAL A 102 -9.55 -4.35 -12.47
CA VAL A 102 -10.52 -3.29 -12.74
C VAL A 102 -10.96 -2.73 -11.39
N LEU A 103 -10.94 -1.42 -11.20
CA LEU A 103 -11.27 -0.78 -9.92
C LEU A 103 -12.07 0.52 -10.14
N PRO A 104 -13.34 0.59 -9.69
CA PRO A 104 -14.07 1.86 -9.65
C PRO A 104 -13.59 2.72 -8.48
N ALA A 105 -13.51 4.04 -8.70
CA ALA A 105 -13.20 5.02 -7.67
C ALA A 105 -13.81 6.39 -8.05
N ALA A 106 -14.79 6.84 -7.27
CA ALA A 106 -15.64 8.00 -7.58
C ALA A 106 -16.13 7.98 -9.04
N ARG A 107 -15.85 9.02 -9.86
CA ARG A 107 -16.26 9.09 -11.27
C ARG A 107 -15.32 8.37 -12.25
N THR A 108 -14.46 7.48 -11.75
CA THR A 108 -13.37 6.88 -12.53
C THR A 108 -13.37 5.37 -12.46
N VAL A 109 -12.91 4.70 -13.52
CA VAL A 109 -12.61 3.27 -13.54
C VAL A 109 -11.15 3.09 -13.96
N TYR A 110 -10.34 2.55 -13.06
CA TYR A 110 -8.97 2.15 -13.35
C TYR A 110 -8.96 0.75 -13.99
N VAL A 111 -8.18 0.60 -15.06
CA VAL A 111 -8.05 -0.66 -15.82
C VAL A 111 -6.58 -0.98 -16.03
N ALA A 112 -6.13 -2.10 -15.48
CA ALA A 112 -4.77 -2.63 -15.65
C ALA A 112 -4.76 -3.87 -16.56
N PHE A 113 -3.65 -4.08 -17.26
CA PHE A 113 -3.44 -5.26 -18.08
C PHE A 113 -2.02 -5.82 -17.92
N ASP A 114 -1.84 -7.11 -18.22
CA ASP A 114 -0.52 -7.70 -18.37
C ASP A 114 0.05 -7.37 -19.76
N PRO A 115 1.20 -6.65 -19.86
CA PRO A 115 1.80 -6.33 -21.15
C PRO A 115 2.30 -7.57 -21.91
N LEU A 116 2.58 -8.70 -21.22
CA LEU A 116 2.98 -9.94 -21.90
C LEU A 116 1.78 -10.61 -22.59
N ALA A 117 0.67 -10.79 -21.88
CA ALA A 117 -0.60 -11.24 -22.47
C ALA A 117 -1.09 -10.28 -23.58
N ALA A 118 -0.93 -8.97 -23.41
CA ALA A 118 -1.23 -7.97 -24.44
C ALA A 118 -0.40 -8.18 -25.72
N ALA A 119 0.93 -8.31 -25.61
CA ALA A 119 1.80 -8.56 -26.76
C ALA A 119 1.48 -9.91 -27.45
N MET A 120 1.13 -10.94 -26.67
CA MET A 120 0.68 -12.23 -27.23
C MET A 120 -0.64 -12.10 -28.00
N ASN A 121 -1.59 -11.27 -27.53
CA ASN A 121 -2.85 -11.01 -28.24
C ASN A 121 -2.62 -10.32 -29.59
N VAL A 122 -1.71 -9.34 -29.66
CA VAL A 122 -1.35 -8.64 -30.91
C VAL A 122 -0.74 -9.61 -31.92
N HIS A 123 0.28 -10.39 -31.51
CA HIS A 123 0.92 -11.37 -32.39
C HIS A 123 0.04 -12.57 -32.76
N GLY A 124 -0.98 -12.89 -31.96
CA GLY A 124 -1.96 -13.96 -32.26
C GLY A 124 -2.74 -13.74 -33.55
N SER A 125 -2.78 -12.50 -34.08
CA SER A 125 -3.42 -12.18 -35.36
C SER A 125 -2.47 -12.23 -36.56
N SER A 126 -1.16 -12.41 -36.36
CA SER A 126 -0.16 -12.48 -37.43
C SER A 126 1.10 -13.23 -36.99
N MET A 127 1.13 -14.55 -37.23
CA MET A 127 2.33 -15.37 -37.12
C MET A 127 2.75 -15.94 -38.48
N ASN A 128 3.70 -15.28 -39.12
CA ASN A 128 4.61 -15.87 -40.10
C ASN A 128 6.03 -15.47 -39.67
N VAL A 129 6.67 -16.33 -38.88
CA VAL A 129 7.94 -16.02 -38.20
C VAL A 129 9.10 -16.76 -38.86
N HIS A 130 10.12 -16.00 -39.27
CA HIS A 130 11.51 -16.47 -39.30
C HIS A 130 12.31 -15.56 -38.36
N GLY A 131 13.05 -16.17 -37.45
CA GLY A 131 13.56 -15.47 -36.27
C GLY A 131 14.76 -14.57 -36.55
N SER A 132 14.77 -13.41 -35.89
CA SER A 132 15.98 -12.62 -35.63
C SER A 132 15.96 -12.10 -34.20
N ARG A 133 17.14 -11.78 -33.65
CA ARG A 133 17.34 -11.44 -32.23
C ARG A 133 17.29 -9.91 -32.03
N ALA A 134 16.10 -9.34 -32.19
CA ALA A 134 15.83 -7.91 -32.08
C ALA A 134 14.66 -7.63 -31.09
N ASP A 135 14.25 -6.36 -31.03
CA ASP A 135 12.94 -5.90 -30.53
C ASP A 135 12.65 -5.99 -29.02
N VAL A 136 13.44 -5.26 -28.23
CA VAL A 136 12.86 -4.58 -27.05
C VAL A 136 11.86 -3.52 -27.51
N GLN A 137 12.22 -2.71 -28.52
CA GLN A 137 11.39 -1.62 -29.05
C GLN A 137 10.01 -2.08 -29.56
N GLY A 138 9.93 -3.24 -30.22
CA GLY A 138 8.67 -3.79 -30.72
C GLY A 138 7.67 -4.12 -29.60
N SER A 139 8.16 -4.46 -28.40
CA SER A 139 7.29 -4.75 -27.25
C SER A 139 6.54 -3.50 -26.74
N GLU A 140 7.12 -2.31 -26.89
CA GLU A 140 6.50 -1.04 -26.48
C GLU A 140 5.42 -0.61 -27.48
N THR A 141 5.69 -0.77 -28.79
CA THR A 141 4.71 -0.54 -29.86
C THR A 141 3.50 -1.45 -29.67
N ASN A 142 3.71 -2.76 -29.45
CA ASN A 142 2.63 -3.70 -29.15
C ASN A 142 1.75 -3.28 -27.95
N VAL A 143 2.36 -2.66 -26.92
CA VAL A 143 1.63 -2.20 -25.72
C VAL A 143 0.86 -0.90 -25.98
N ARG A 144 1.39 0.02 -26.80
CA ARG A 144 0.63 1.17 -27.32
C ARG A 144 -0.57 0.71 -28.14
N ASP A 145 -0.36 -0.18 -29.12
CA ASP A 145 -1.41 -0.68 -30.01
C ASP A 145 -2.50 -1.42 -29.21
N PHE A 146 -2.11 -2.29 -28.27
CA PHE A 146 -3.06 -2.95 -27.38
C PHE A 146 -3.85 -1.96 -26.51
N ARG A 147 -3.22 -0.88 -26.01
CA ARG A 147 -3.91 0.15 -25.23
C ARG A 147 -5.01 0.81 -26.04
N SER A 148 -4.72 1.23 -27.28
CA SER A 148 -5.71 1.85 -28.17
C SER A 148 -6.84 0.88 -28.55
N VAL A 149 -6.53 -0.40 -28.79
CA VAL A 149 -7.54 -1.45 -28.99
C VAL A 149 -8.42 -1.63 -27.74
N LEU A 150 -7.82 -1.64 -26.54
CA LEU A 150 -8.58 -1.77 -25.28
C LEU A 150 -9.45 -0.53 -25.00
N GLN A 151 -8.96 0.69 -25.29
CA GLN A 151 -9.76 1.91 -25.20
C GLN A 151 -10.99 1.86 -26.12
N SER A 152 -10.81 1.48 -27.40
CA SER A 152 -11.94 1.26 -28.32
C SER A 152 -12.91 0.20 -27.78
N ARG A 153 -12.41 -0.93 -27.28
CA ARG A 153 -13.26 -1.98 -26.70
C ARG A 153 -13.98 -1.58 -25.42
N ILE A 154 -13.48 -0.60 -24.67
CA ILE A 154 -14.16 -0.02 -23.51
C ILE A 154 -15.21 1.00 -23.95
N ALA A 155 -14.94 1.81 -24.99
CA ALA A 155 -15.92 2.72 -25.56
C ALA A 155 -17.10 2.00 -26.26
N ASP A 156 -16.86 0.80 -26.79
CA ASP A 156 -17.89 -0.12 -27.33
C ASP A 156 -18.83 -0.71 -26.22
N LEU A 157 -18.53 -0.55 -24.92
CA LEU A 157 -19.34 -1.10 -23.82
C LEU A 157 -20.47 -0.14 -23.41
N HIS A 158 -21.68 -0.67 -23.28
CA HIS A 158 -22.87 0.08 -22.88
C HIS A 158 -23.72 -0.70 -21.87
N GLY A 159 -24.33 -0.01 -20.90
CA GLY A 159 -25.42 -0.55 -20.06
C GLY A 159 -25.03 -1.70 -19.12
N GLY A 160 -23.87 -1.64 -18.48
CA GLY A 160 -23.46 -2.64 -17.49
C GLY A 160 -24.27 -2.51 -16.20
N VAL A 161 -25.11 -3.48 -15.87
CA VAL A 161 -25.71 -3.56 -14.54
C VAL A 161 -24.72 -4.22 -13.59
N LEU A 162 -24.36 -3.55 -12.48
CA LEU A 162 -23.58 -4.14 -11.39
C LEU A 162 -24.17 -5.52 -11.04
N LYS A 163 -23.37 -6.58 -11.23
CA LYS A 163 -23.81 -7.96 -10.99
C LYS A 163 -24.36 -8.05 -9.56
N ALA A 164 -25.64 -8.36 -9.42
CA ALA A 164 -26.23 -8.74 -8.15
C ALA A 164 -25.72 -10.12 -7.74
N HIS A 165 -24.46 -10.20 -7.33
CA HIS A 165 -23.81 -11.39 -6.79
C HIS A 165 -24.44 -11.73 -5.43
N ASP A 166 -25.57 -12.42 -5.49
CA ASP A 166 -26.36 -12.85 -4.32
C ASP A 166 -26.58 -11.70 -3.34
N SER A 167 -26.99 -10.54 -3.88
CA SER A 167 -26.80 -9.20 -3.28
C SER A 167 -27.42 -9.08 -1.90
N ARG A 168 -26.57 -9.26 -0.88
CA ARG A 168 -26.97 -9.31 0.52
C ARG A 168 -27.30 -7.93 1.08
N VAL A 169 -28.23 -7.92 2.02
CA VAL A 169 -28.46 -6.80 2.92
C VAL A 169 -27.58 -7.01 4.14
N VAL A 170 -26.62 -6.12 4.36
CA VAL A 170 -25.74 -6.13 5.54
C VAL A 170 -26.27 -5.11 6.54
N GLU A 171 -26.77 -5.58 7.68
CA GLU A 171 -27.21 -4.71 8.77
C GLU A 171 -26.04 -4.36 9.69
N ILE A 172 -25.78 -3.06 9.86
CA ILE A 172 -24.73 -2.52 10.73
C ILE A 172 -25.41 -1.80 11.90
N PRO A 173 -25.33 -2.31 13.14
CA PRO A 173 -25.83 -1.61 14.31
C PRO A 173 -24.98 -0.37 14.60
N VAL A 174 -25.61 0.78 14.86
CA VAL A 174 -24.92 2.05 15.09
C VAL A 174 -25.41 2.74 16.35
N VAL A 175 -24.47 3.06 17.24
CA VAL A 175 -24.67 4.06 18.29
C VAL A 175 -24.42 5.43 17.66
N TYR A 176 -25.44 6.27 17.59
CA TYR A 176 -25.35 7.62 17.03
C TYR A 176 -24.91 8.63 18.10
N ASP A 177 -23.66 8.49 18.55
CA ASP A 177 -23.00 9.38 19.52
C ASP A 177 -21.76 10.09 18.94
N GLY A 178 -21.68 10.22 17.62
CA GLY A 178 -20.55 10.82 16.92
C GLY A 178 -20.41 12.33 17.16
N GLU A 179 -19.17 12.77 17.35
CA GLU A 179 -18.82 14.15 17.74
C GLU A 179 -19.26 15.24 16.74
N ASP A 180 -19.44 14.91 15.46
CA ASP A 180 -19.92 15.86 14.45
C ASP A 180 -21.44 15.79 14.21
N LEU A 181 -22.21 14.91 14.90
CA LEU A 181 -23.64 14.72 14.62
C LEU A 181 -24.45 16.03 14.65
N GLY A 182 -24.19 16.89 15.65
CA GLY A 182 -24.79 18.23 15.74
C GLY A 182 -24.26 19.23 14.70
N ASN A 183 -23.01 19.07 14.25
CA ASN A 183 -22.42 19.87 13.18
C ASN A 183 -23.04 19.51 11.81
N VAL A 184 -23.23 18.22 11.52
CA VAL A 184 -23.95 17.72 10.34
C VAL A 184 -25.39 18.21 10.34
N ALA A 185 -26.09 18.13 11.47
CA ALA A 185 -27.44 18.67 11.63
C ALA A 185 -27.50 20.17 11.28
N THR A 186 -26.53 20.95 11.78
CA THR A 186 -26.40 22.39 11.49
C THR A 186 -26.10 22.67 10.02
N LEU A 187 -25.17 21.93 9.40
CA LEU A 187 -24.80 22.06 7.98
C LEU A 187 -25.97 21.75 7.03
N LEU A 188 -26.85 20.83 7.43
CA LEU A 188 -28.01 20.40 6.64
C LEU A 188 -29.32 21.12 7.00
N GLY A 189 -29.31 22.02 7.98
CA GLY A 189 -30.51 22.77 8.41
C GLY A 189 -31.60 21.92 9.06
N ILE A 190 -31.25 20.78 9.67
CA ILE A 190 -32.18 19.81 10.27
C ILE A 190 -31.77 19.47 11.72
N SER A 191 -32.60 18.72 12.45
CA SER A 191 -32.25 18.25 13.80
C SER A 191 -31.33 17.02 13.79
N PRO A 192 -30.56 16.75 14.86
CA PRO A 192 -29.78 15.51 15.00
C PRO A 192 -30.64 14.25 14.84
N GLU A 193 -31.85 14.23 15.37
CA GLU A 193 -32.80 13.12 15.26
C GLU A 193 -33.22 12.89 13.79
N GLN A 194 -33.34 13.97 13.00
CA GLN A 194 -33.59 13.87 11.57
C GLN A 194 -32.36 13.35 10.81
N VAL A 195 -31.13 13.73 11.19
CA VAL A 195 -29.90 13.13 10.64
C VAL A 195 -29.88 11.62 10.89
N VAL A 196 -30.13 11.19 12.12
CA VAL A 196 -30.20 9.76 12.49
C VAL A 196 -31.27 9.05 11.67
N ALA A 197 -32.52 9.54 11.70
CA ALA A 197 -33.66 8.91 11.05
C ALA A 197 -33.47 8.78 9.53
N ARG A 198 -32.89 9.80 8.87
CA ARG A 198 -32.59 9.78 7.43
C ARG A 198 -31.43 8.83 7.08
N HIS A 199 -30.39 8.78 7.91
CA HIS A 199 -29.23 7.89 7.70
C HIS A 199 -29.58 6.41 7.88
N SER A 200 -30.44 6.07 8.85
CA SER A 200 -30.90 4.70 9.07
C SER A 200 -32.11 4.29 8.21
N GLY A 201 -32.95 5.26 7.83
CA GLY A 201 -34.20 5.02 7.12
C GLY A 201 -34.04 4.68 5.64
N HIS A 202 -32.90 5.02 5.04
CA HIS A 202 -32.59 4.75 3.64
C HIS A 202 -31.54 3.65 3.50
N PRO A 203 -31.70 2.71 2.54
CA PRO A 203 -30.66 1.75 2.22
C PRO A 203 -29.50 2.47 1.51
N TRP A 204 -28.27 2.09 1.86
CA TRP A 204 -27.07 2.55 1.15
C TRP A 204 -26.54 1.40 0.27
N LYS A 205 -25.91 1.72 -0.85
CA LYS A 205 -25.19 0.75 -1.69
C LYS A 205 -23.69 0.95 -1.54
N VAL A 206 -22.92 -0.15 -1.46
CA VAL A 206 -21.46 -0.08 -1.59
C VAL A 206 -21.11 0.23 -3.04
N ALA A 207 -20.52 1.40 -3.29
CA ALA A 207 -20.04 1.78 -4.62
C ALA A 207 -18.67 1.18 -4.90
N PHE A 208 -17.70 1.40 -4.01
CA PHE A 208 -16.33 0.92 -4.16
C PHE A 208 -15.60 0.84 -2.81
N GLY A 209 -14.70 -0.15 -2.67
CA GLY A 209 -13.71 -0.21 -1.61
C GLY A 209 -12.49 0.67 -1.95
N GLY A 210 -11.87 1.28 -0.95
CA GLY A 210 -10.73 2.19 -1.15
C GLY A 210 -10.23 2.78 0.15
N PHE A 211 -9.24 3.68 0.09
CA PHE A 211 -8.57 4.33 1.23
C PHE A 211 -7.81 3.39 2.21
N ALA A 212 -8.46 2.36 2.74
CA ALA A 212 -7.88 1.33 3.61
C ALA A 212 -8.61 -0.01 3.44
N PRO A 213 -8.01 -1.15 3.85
CA PRO A 213 -8.67 -2.46 3.78
C PRO A 213 -10.00 -2.50 4.54
N GLY A 214 -11.09 -2.82 3.85
CA GLY A 214 -12.44 -2.81 4.40
C GLY A 214 -13.00 -1.41 4.72
N PHE A 215 -12.47 -0.34 4.12
CA PHE A 215 -13.16 0.95 4.05
C PHE A 215 -13.91 1.02 2.72
N ASP A 216 -15.22 1.19 2.81
CA ASP A 216 -16.15 1.12 1.69
C ASP A 216 -16.95 2.42 1.57
N TYR A 217 -17.03 2.96 0.35
CA TYR A 217 -17.73 4.19 0.03
C TYR A 217 -19.20 3.87 -0.28
N LEU A 218 -20.11 4.37 0.54
CA LEU A 218 -21.54 4.04 0.49
C LEU A 218 -22.35 5.19 -0.10
N VAL A 219 -23.29 4.91 -1.01
CA VAL A 219 -24.10 5.92 -1.73
C VAL A 219 -25.58 5.57 -1.80
N GLY A 220 -26.41 6.48 -2.31
CA GLY A 220 -27.84 6.23 -2.58
C GLY A 220 -28.75 6.29 -1.35
N GLY A 221 -28.25 6.80 -0.22
CA GLY A 221 -29.05 7.14 0.95
C GLY A 221 -29.96 8.36 0.73
N ASP A 222 -30.33 9.07 1.81
CA ASP A 222 -31.17 10.25 1.70
C ASP A 222 -30.51 11.36 0.85
N PRO A 223 -31.16 11.89 -0.21
CA PRO A 223 -30.59 12.92 -1.09
C PRO A 223 -30.20 14.24 -0.40
N ILE A 224 -30.59 14.47 0.86
CA ILE A 224 -30.11 15.62 1.64
C ILE A 224 -28.62 15.52 1.99
N PHE A 225 -28.01 14.34 1.95
CA PHE A 225 -26.61 14.15 2.32
C PHE A 225 -25.67 14.57 1.19
N ASP A 226 -25.29 15.85 1.16
CA ASP A 226 -24.04 16.34 0.55
C ASP A 226 -23.25 17.14 1.59
N VAL A 227 -22.45 16.44 2.40
CA VAL A 227 -21.89 16.98 3.65
C VAL A 227 -20.41 17.31 3.50
N PRO A 228 -19.98 18.59 3.60
CA PRO A 228 -18.57 18.94 3.38
C PRO A 228 -17.64 18.31 4.43
N ARG A 229 -16.47 17.86 3.98
CA ARG A 229 -15.35 17.42 4.84
C ARG A 229 -14.94 18.54 5.81
N ARG A 230 -14.38 18.16 6.96
CA ARG A 230 -13.75 19.10 7.89
C ARG A 230 -12.50 19.71 7.24
N LYS A 231 -12.41 21.05 7.27
CA LYS A 231 -11.28 21.84 6.72
C LYS A 231 -9.90 21.41 7.24
N ALA A 232 -9.85 20.84 8.44
CA ALA A 232 -8.68 20.17 8.99
C ALA A 232 -9.06 18.72 9.34
N PRO A 233 -8.35 17.70 8.82
CA PRO A 233 -8.60 16.32 9.18
C PRO A 233 -8.13 16.02 10.60
N ARG A 234 -8.80 15.06 11.26
CA ARG A 234 -8.36 14.48 12.53
C ARG A 234 -7.06 13.70 12.31
N LEU A 235 -6.14 13.79 13.27
CA LEU A 235 -4.92 12.96 13.30
C LEU A 235 -5.25 11.48 13.54
N ALA A 236 -6.32 11.21 14.29
CA ALA A 236 -6.89 9.88 14.48
C ALA A 236 -8.42 9.94 14.53
N VAL A 237 -9.05 9.04 13.78
CA VAL A 237 -10.46 8.63 13.83
C VAL A 237 -10.44 7.18 14.36
N PRO A 238 -11.28 6.82 15.36
CA PRO A 238 -11.36 5.45 15.85
C PRO A 238 -11.83 4.43 14.81
N ALA A 239 -11.43 3.16 15.00
CA ALA A 239 -12.06 2.05 14.30
C ALA A 239 -13.56 1.95 14.70
N GLY A 240 -14.40 1.55 13.76
CA GLY A 240 -15.85 1.48 13.91
C GLY A 240 -16.58 2.82 13.80
N SER A 241 -15.89 3.96 13.67
CA SER A 241 -16.55 5.26 13.48
C SER A 241 -17.31 5.32 12.16
N VAL A 242 -18.57 5.78 12.21
CA VAL A 242 -19.45 5.99 11.06
C VAL A 242 -19.46 7.48 10.73
N GLY A 243 -19.30 7.84 9.45
CA GLY A 243 -19.22 9.24 9.05
C GLY A 243 -19.73 9.55 7.65
N LEU A 244 -19.84 10.85 7.35
CA LEU A 244 -20.30 11.41 6.08
C LEU A 244 -19.26 12.33 5.45
N ALA A 245 -19.13 12.29 4.12
CA ALA A 245 -18.33 13.24 3.33
C ALA A 245 -18.82 13.30 1.87
N GLY A 246 -19.18 14.51 1.41
CA GLY A 246 -19.93 14.68 0.17
C GLY A 246 -21.22 13.86 0.20
N THR A 247 -21.53 13.19 -0.91
CA THR A 247 -22.64 12.24 -1.06
C THR A 247 -22.35 10.83 -0.53
N PHE A 248 -21.27 10.64 0.23
CA PHE A 248 -20.88 9.33 0.76
C PHE A 248 -21.12 9.18 2.26
N SER A 249 -21.60 7.99 2.65
CA SER A 249 -21.43 7.42 3.98
C SER A 249 -20.32 6.36 3.98
N GLY A 250 -19.84 5.95 5.15
CA GLY A 250 -18.75 4.98 5.31
C GLY A 250 -18.43 4.68 6.76
N VAL A 251 -17.70 3.58 6.98
CA VAL A 251 -17.26 3.12 8.31
C VAL A 251 -15.75 2.95 8.32
N TYR A 252 -15.08 3.51 9.32
CA TYR A 252 -13.63 3.39 9.47
C TYR A 252 -13.24 1.97 9.97
N PRO A 253 -12.52 1.13 9.18
CA PRO A 253 -12.19 -0.24 9.58
C PRO A 253 -11.10 -0.32 10.66
N ARG A 254 -10.30 0.74 10.78
CA ARG A 254 -9.09 0.85 11.61
C ARG A 254 -8.95 2.28 12.13
N ALA A 255 -8.06 2.47 13.08
CA ALA A 255 -7.61 3.82 13.42
C ALA A 255 -6.78 4.43 12.27
N SER A 256 -7.18 5.60 11.77
CA SER A 256 -6.47 6.36 10.72
C SER A 256 -6.68 7.86 10.90
N SER A 257 -5.94 8.72 10.21
CA SER A 257 -6.37 10.11 10.04
C SER A 257 -7.65 10.18 9.19
N GLY A 258 -8.41 11.28 9.29
CA GLY A 258 -9.68 11.41 8.55
C GLY A 258 -10.38 12.76 8.69
N GLY A 259 -10.92 13.26 7.57
CA GLY A 259 -11.66 14.54 7.50
C GLY A 259 -13.18 14.41 7.38
N TRP A 260 -13.74 13.21 7.53
CA TRP A 260 -15.19 12.98 7.44
C TRP A 260 -15.89 13.48 8.72
N GLN A 261 -17.17 13.85 8.61
CA GLN A 261 -17.99 14.23 9.75
C GLN A 261 -18.49 12.95 10.44
N LEU A 262 -18.10 12.70 11.70
CA LEU A 262 -18.44 11.48 12.44
C LEU A 262 -19.81 11.61 13.12
N ILE A 263 -20.75 10.75 12.74
CA ILE A 263 -22.15 10.78 13.21
C ILE A 263 -22.49 9.66 14.20
N GLY A 264 -21.64 8.64 14.30
CA GLY A 264 -21.82 7.52 15.22
C GLY A 264 -20.67 6.52 15.18
N ARG A 265 -20.90 5.33 15.74
CA ARG A 265 -19.95 4.20 15.77
C ARG A 265 -20.68 2.87 15.74
N THR A 266 -19.99 1.83 15.27
CA THR A 266 -20.41 0.42 15.35
C THR A 266 -19.35 -0.41 16.06
N SER A 267 -19.78 -1.48 16.73
CA SER A 267 -18.92 -2.52 17.30
C SER A 267 -18.59 -3.65 16.31
N VAL A 268 -19.18 -3.64 15.11
CA VAL A 268 -18.92 -4.65 14.06
C VAL A 268 -17.57 -4.39 13.38
N PRO A 269 -16.68 -5.38 13.26
CA PRO A 269 -15.43 -5.23 12.50
C PRO A 269 -15.72 -5.20 11.00
N MET A 270 -15.28 -4.14 10.31
CA MET A 270 -15.35 -4.05 8.85
C MET A 270 -14.26 -4.88 8.14
N TRP A 271 -13.20 -5.26 8.87
CA TRP A 271 -12.11 -6.11 8.40
C TRP A 271 -11.74 -7.18 9.45
N ASN A 272 -11.54 -8.42 9.02
CA ASN A 272 -11.06 -9.53 9.85
C ASN A 272 -10.24 -10.54 9.02
N ASP A 273 -8.93 -10.58 9.21
CA ASP A 273 -8.00 -11.43 8.45
C ASP A 273 -8.13 -12.94 8.73
N ALA A 274 -8.81 -13.33 9.81
CA ALA A 274 -9.09 -14.72 10.14
C ALA A 274 -10.29 -15.34 9.39
N MET A 275 -10.90 -14.61 8.46
CA MET A 275 -12.09 -15.03 7.69
C MET A 275 -11.76 -15.33 6.22
N ASP A 276 -12.45 -16.31 5.61
CA ASP A 276 -12.39 -16.60 4.16
C ASP A 276 -12.85 -15.42 3.27
N SER A 277 -13.39 -14.36 3.87
CA SER A 277 -13.69 -13.08 3.24
C SER A 277 -13.40 -11.98 4.25
N PRO A 278 -12.19 -11.38 4.21
CA PRO A 278 -11.75 -10.48 5.27
C PRO A 278 -12.51 -9.16 5.35
N ALA A 279 -12.91 -8.59 4.21
CA ALA A 279 -13.79 -7.43 4.18
C ALA A 279 -15.25 -7.84 4.48
N LEU A 280 -15.88 -7.14 5.42
CA LEU A 280 -17.29 -7.34 5.75
C LEU A 280 -18.19 -7.02 4.54
N LEU A 281 -17.87 -5.93 3.85
CA LEU A 281 -18.61 -5.36 2.72
C LEU A 281 -17.89 -5.65 1.40
N ARG A 282 -18.63 -5.51 0.29
CA ARG A 282 -18.16 -5.66 -1.10
C ARG A 282 -18.94 -4.71 -2.02
N PRO A 283 -18.35 -4.23 -3.13
CA PRO A 283 -19.08 -3.51 -4.17
C PRO A 283 -20.38 -4.21 -4.58
N GLY A 284 -21.50 -3.47 -4.58
CA GLY A 284 -22.83 -4.00 -4.87
C GLY A 284 -23.65 -4.50 -3.66
N ASP A 285 -23.05 -4.67 -2.47
CA ASP A 285 -23.81 -4.96 -1.24
C ASP A 285 -24.76 -3.80 -0.89
N THR A 286 -25.89 -4.11 -0.23
CA THR A 286 -26.79 -3.09 0.35
C THR A 286 -26.57 -3.00 1.85
N VAL A 287 -26.15 -1.84 2.35
CA VAL A 287 -25.96 -1.57 3.78
C VAL A 287 -27.23 -0.96 4.38
N ARG A 288 -27.62 -1.43 5.56
CA ARG A 288 -28.64 -0.79 6.41
C ARG A 288 -28.05 -0.46 7.77
N PHE A 289 -28.10 0.81 8.17
CA PHE A 289 -27.66 1.23 9.49
C PHE A 289 -28.82 1.17 10.48
N THR A 290 -28.69 0.37 11.54
CA THR A 290 -29.75 0.12 12.52
C THR A 290 -29.42 0.84 13.84
N PRO A 291 -30.19 1.86 14.28
CA PRO A 291 -29.88 2.60 15.50
C PRO A 291 -29.99 1.74 16.77
N THR A 292 -28.91 1.60 17.53
CA THR A 292 -28.86 0.77 18.75
C THR A 292 -28.75 1.62 20.03
N ARG A 293 -29.75 1.49 20.92
CA ARG A 293 -29.71 2.12 22.27
C ARG A 293 -28.86 1.36 23.29
N ALA A 294 -28.67 0.05 23.12
CA ALA A 294 -28.19 -0.83 24.19
C ALA A 294 -26.75 -0.55 24.65
N GLU A 295 -25.81 -0.34 23.72
CA GLU A 295 -24.40 -0.10 24.04
C GLU A 295 -24.18 1.26 24.75
N ALA A 296 -24.96 2.29 24.38
CA ALA A 296 -24.84 3.62 24.97
C ALA A 296 -25.13 3.65 26.49
N THR A 297 -26.07 2.84 26.96
CA THR A 297 -26.41 2.77 28.40
C THR A 297 -25.35 2.01 29.19
N ALA A 298 -24.87 0.87 28.66
CA ALA A 298 -23.85 0.07 29.33
C ALA A 298 -22.52 0.82 29.48
N GLN A 299 -22.11 1.57 28.44
CA GLN A 299 -20.81 2.23 28.42
C GLN A 299 -20.80 3.56 29.20
N ARG A 300 -21.92 4.30 29.26
CA ARG A 300 -22.09 5.40 30.22
C ARG A 300 -21.95 4.91 31.66
N ALA A 301 -22.61 3.80 32.02
CA ALA A 301 -22.52 3.25 33.37
C ALA A 301 -21.09 2.85 33.77
N LEU A 302 -20.21 2.53 32.81
CA LEU A 302 -18.77 2.29 33.05
C LEU A 302 -17.96 3.58 33.15
N GLN A 303 -18.29 4.61 32.37
CA GLN A 303 -17.62 5.91 32.43
C GLN A 303 -17.99 6.69 33.70
N ASP A 304 -19.28 6.76 34.05
CA ASP A 304 -19.79 7.41 35.26
C ASP A 304 -19.31 6.71 36.56
N ALA A 305 -18.90 5.43 36.46
CA ALA A 305 -18.30 4.66 37.57
C ALA A 305 -16.78 4.85 37.71
N THR A 306 -16.11 5.57 36.80
CA THR A 306 -14.66 5.82 36.87
C THR A 306 -14.39 7.15 37.58
N PRO A 307 -13.80 7.16 38.80
CA PRO A 307 -13.64 8.40 39.55
C PRO A 307 -12.65 9.36 38.85
N HIS A 308 -13.12 10.59 38.61
CA HIS A 308 -12.41 11.60 37.84
C HIS A 308 -11.15 12.08 38.59
N VAL A 309 -9.97 11.55 38.24
CA VAL A 309 -8.70 12.04 38.77
C VAL A 309 -8.40 13.40 38.16
N ALA A 310 -8.66 14.47 38.91
CA ALA A 310 -8.33 15.83 38.50
C ALA A 310 -6.79 15.97 38.29
N PRO A 311 -6.32 16.61 37.22
CA PRO A 311 -4.90 16.82 36.99
C PRO A 311 -4.33 17.74 38.08
N LYS A 312 -3.32 17.25 38.82
CA LYS A 312 -2.57 18.09 39.75
C LYS A 312 -1.81 19.15 38.97
N HIS A 313 -2.18 20.42 39.16
CA HIS A 313 -1.33 21.54 38.76
C HIS A 313 -0.02 21.47 39.57
N LEU A 314 1.10 21.39 38.86
CA LEU A 314 2.42 21.63 39.42
C LEU A 314 2.74 23.11 39.26
N HIS A 315 2.66 23.85 40.37
CA HIS A 315 3.37 25.11 40.54
C HIS A 315 4.62 24.83 41.38
N ASP A 316 5.79 25.18 40.87
CA ASP A 316 6.94 25.47 41.72
C ASP A 316 6.79 26.87 42.34
N ALA A 317 7.40 27.09 43.51
CA ALA A 317 7.02 28.18 44.40
C ALA A 317 8.19 28.95 45.02
N SER A 318 8.03 30.27 45.09
CA SER A 318 8.60 31.20 46.10
C SER A 318 7.80 32.51 46.00
N GLU A 319 6.97 32.85 46.99
CA GLU A 319 7.28 33.84 48.04
C GLU A 319 7.33 35.32 47.53
N ASN A 320 6.70 36.32 48.19
CA ASN A 320 6.06 36.33 49.51
C ASN A 320 5.03 37.47 49.73
N LEU A 321 4.03 37.19 50.58
CA LEU A 321 3.27 38.08 51.50
C LEU A 321 2.28 39.19 51.02
N HIS A 322 1.11 39.18 51.68
CA HIS A 322 0.05 40.20 51.88
C HIS A 322 -0.63 40.83 50.64
N ASP A 323 -1.95 40.78 50.41
CA ASP A 323 -3.17 40.88 51.25
C ASP A 323 -3.43 42.26 51.88
N VAL A 324 -4.30 43.07 51.23
CA VAL A 324 -5.60 43.52 51.82
C VAL A 324 -6.63 43.86 50.72
N SER A 325 -7.90 43.46 50.95
CA SER A 325 -9.18 44.15 50.64
C SER A 325 -9.56 44.73 49.25
N GLU A 326 -10.81 44.43 48.88
CA GLU A 326 -11.84 45.30 48.24
C GLU A 326 -11.91 45.50 46.70
N THR A 327 -13.06 45.07 46.18
CA THR A 327 -13.74 45.49 44.93
C THR A 327 -14.73 46.65 45.25
N PRO A 328 -15.47 47.27 44.30
CA PRO A 328 -15.56 47.05 42.84
C PRO A 328 -15.50 48.37 42.00
N HIS A 329 -16.01 48.30 40.76
CA HIS A 329 -16.61 49.38 39.96
C HIS A 329 -15.78 50.21 38.96
N ASP A 330 -15.99 49.85 37.69
CA ASP A 330 -16.62 50.67 36.62
C ASP A 330 -15.83 51.50 35.59
N THR A 331 -16.54 51.65 34.46
CA THR A 331 -16.39 52.65 33.39
C THR A 331 -15.08 52.76 32.60
N ALA A 332 -15.24 52.45 31.31
CA ALA A 332 -14.37 52.81 30.20
C ALA A 332 -13.92 54.29 30.17
N SER A 333 -12.75 54.54 29.58
CA SER A 333 -12.65 55.37 28.35
C SER A 333 -11.27 55.34 27.70
N THR A 334 -11.23 55.11 26.38
CA THR A 334 -10.23 55.66 25.45
C THR A 334 -10.32 57.20 25.42
N PRO A 335 -9.28 57.99 25.06
CA PRO A 335 -8.43 57.68 23.91
C PRO A 335 -6.97 58.22 23.86
N HIS A 336 -6.28 57.78 22.80
CA HIS A 336 -5.35 58.53 21.93
C HIS A 336 -4.15 59.35 22.46
N VAL A 337 -3.02 59.12 21.74
CA VAL A 337 -2.25 60.09 20.91
C VAL A 337 -0.77 60.31 21.26
N ASP A 338 0.00 60.39 20.17
CA ASP A 338 1.40 60.78 19.98
C ASP A 338 2.56 60.03 20.68
N GLY A 339 3.61 59.80 19.87
CA GLY A 339 5.00 59.67 20.33
C GLY A 339 5.68 61.06 20.25
N PRO A 340 6.84 61.24 19.58
CA PRO A 340 7.71 60.26 18.92
C PRO A 340 9.21 60.38 19.32
N THR A 341 10.11 59.60 18.69
CA THR A 341 11.57 59.89 18.54
C THR A 341 12.44 59.95 19.83
N THR A 342 13.76 59.68 19.86
CA THR A 342 14.77 59.31 18.83
C THR A 342 16.04 58.69 19.44
N HIS A 343 16.78 57.92 18.61
CA HIS A 343 18.26 57.85 18.50
C HIS A 343 19.20 57.26 19.60
N ILE A 344 20.30 56.70 19.07
CA ILE A 344 21.68 56.60 19.62
C ILE A 344 21.93 55.59 20.77
N ALA A 345 23.04 54.83 20.82
CA ALA A 345 23.94 54.31 19.76
C ALA A 345 24.84 53.19 20.35
N SER A 346 25.47 52.41 19.45
CA SER A 346 26.80 51.76 19.56
C SER A 346 27.45 51.45 20.93
N SER A 347 27.95 50.21 21.10
CA SER A 347 29.41 49.98 21.21
C SER A 347 29.80 48.51 21.05
N SER A 348 31.10 48.25 21.00
CA SER A 348 31.78 47.07 20.46
C SER A 348 31.93 45.87 21.41
N ALA A 349 32.21 44.71 20.80
CA ALA A 349 32.70 43.48 21.42
C ALA A 349 33.98 43.65 22.28
N PRO A 350 34.36 42.62 23.07
CA PRO A 350 35.32 41.66 22.51
C PRO A 350 34.98 40.18 22.79
N ALA A 351 35.69 39.27 22.11
CA ALA A 351 35.67 37.83 22.37
C ALA A 351 36.71 37.41 23.44
N PRO A 352 36.58 36.19 24.00
CA PRO A 352 37.76 35.32 24.13
C PRO A 352 37.52 33.89 23.60
N THR A 353 38.53 33.03 23.76
CA THR A 353 38.76 31.81 22.98
C THR A 353 38.50 30.49 23.73
N SER A 354 38.55 29.40 22.94
CA SER A 354 38.85 28.00 23.31
C SER A 354 37.70 27.09 23.82
N ALA A 355 37.83 25.83 23.40
CA ALA A 355 37.02 24.65 23.70
C ALA A 355 38.02 23.50 24.07
N PRO A 356 37.64 22.21 24.25
CA PRO A 356 36.32 21.59 24.21
C PRO A 356 36.01 20.62 25.39
N ALA A 357 34.72 20.31 25.62
CA ALA A 357 34.31 19.14 26.41
C ALA A 357 32.88 18.64 26.09
N GLY A 358 32.66 17.34 26.31
CA GLY A 358 31.46 16.52 26.05
C GLY A 358 30.06 17.15 26.03
N GLY A 359 29.31 16.82 24.97
CA GLY A 359 27.85 16.97 24.91
C GLY A 359 27.17 15.63 24.59
N THR A 360 26.44 15.05 25.55
CA THR A 360 25.65 13.83 25.36
C THR A 360 24.28 14.14 24.75
N SER A 361 23.87 13.35 23.76
CA SER A 361 22.59 13.54 23.05
C SER A 361 21.36 13.24 23.93
N PRO A 362 20.30 14.07 23.89
CA PRO A 362 19.10 13.87 24.72
C PRO A 362 18.17 12.78 24.15
N TYR A 363 18.41 11.52 24.54
CA TYR A 363 17.58 10.38 24.13
C TYR A 363 17.23 9.39 25.26
N SER A 364 17.48 9.75 26.53
CA SER A 364 17.31 8.88 27.70
C SER A 364 15.91 8.93 28.33
N GLU A 365 15.17 10.03 28.21
CA GLU A 365 13.90 10.24 28.93
C GLU A 365 12.65 9.85 28.12
N ARG A 366 12.55 8.57 27.77
CA ARG A 366 11.25 7.94 27.43
C ARG A 366 11.05 6.49 27.89
N ARG A 367 11.97 5.96 28.72
CA ARG A 367 11.71 4.75 29.53
C ARG A 367 11.07 5.16 30.86
N GLY A 368 9.75 4.97 31.02
CA GLY A 368 9.09 5.25 32.30
C GLY A 368 7.56 5.24 32.33
N ARG A 369 6.86 5.32 31.18
CA ARG A 369 5.38 5.28 31.11
C ARG A 369 4.84 4.36 30.01
N LEU A 370 5.24 3.08 30.08
CA LEU A 370 4.65 2.01 29.26
C LEU A 370 4.63 0.66 29.99
N GLN A 371 4.43 0.69 31.32
CA GLN A 371 4.33 -0.50 32.17
C GLN A 371 3.23 -0.34 33.24
N ALA A 372 2.01 0.00 32.79
CA ALA A 372 0.80 0.03 33.61
C ALA A 372 -0.46 0.05 32.72
N MET A 373 -0.79 -1.08 32.07
CA MET A 373 -2.12 -1.44 31.52
C MET A 373 -2.05 -2.83 30.85
N CYS A 374 -1.70 -3.86 31.63
CA CYS A 374 -1.78 -5.28 31.24
C CYS A 374 -1.79 -6.15 32.51
N GLU A 375 -2.98 -6.42 33.05
CA GLU A 375 -3.21 -7.57 33.94
C GLU A 375 -4.34 -8.44 33.38
N PRO A 376 -4.37 -9.76 33.66
CA PRO A 376 -4.98 -10.71 32.74
C PRO A 376 -6.32 -11.27 33.22
N THR A 377 -7.37 -11.17 32.40
CA THR A 377 -8.55 -12.03 32.50
C THR A 377 -8.22 -13.41 31.93
N GLY A 378 -7.64 -14.27 32.77
CA GLY A 378 -7.16 -15.59 32.35
C GLY A 378 -8.21 -16.70 32.38
N GLU A 379 -8.41 -17.37 31.24
CA GLU A 379 -8.65 -18.81 31.19
C GLU A 379 -7.89 -19.46 30.01
N PRO A 380 -7.39 -20.69 30.13
CA PRO A 380 -6.51 -21.30 29.13
C PRO A 380 -7.29 -22.00 27.99
N MET A 381 -7.28 -21.40 26.80
CA MET A 381 -7.93 -21.97 25.60
C MET A 381 -7.23 -23.26 25.12
N ARG A 382 -7.74 -24.41 25.56
CA ARG A 382 -7.27 -25.74 25.14
C ARG A 382 -7.67 -26.05 23.69
N ASN A 383 -6.75 -25.86 22.75
CA ASN A 383 -6.94 -26.22 21.33
C ASN A 383 -7.30 -27.71 21.15
N ARG A 384 -8.55 -27.99 20.80
CA ARG A 384 -8.99 -29.29 20.26
C ARG A 384 -8.96 -29.26 18.73
N LEU A 385 -7.96 -29.92 18.15
CA LEU A 385 -7.95 -30.25 16.72
C LEU A 385 -9.21 -31.06 16.36
N LYS A 386 -10.12 -30.47 15.57
CA LYS A 386 -11.21 -31.21 14.91
C LYS A 386 -10.69 -31.79 13.60
N ALA A 387 -10.23 -33.04 13.65
CA ALA A 387 -9.90 -33.80 12.44
C ALA A 387 -11.17 -34.01 11.58
N VAL A 388 -11.10 -33.65 10.30
CA VAL A 388 -12.13 -34.00 9.32
C VAL A 388 -12.10 -35.50 9.09
N ARG A 389 -13.20 -36.20 9.40
CA ARG A 389 -13.37 -37.61 9.07
C ARG A 389 -13.82 -37.74 7.62
N ASN A 390 -13.10 -38.53 6.83
CA ASN A 390 -13.68 -39.28 5.72
C ASN A 390 -13.54 -40.77 6.02
N CYS A 391 -14.61 -41.53 5.82
CA CYS A 391 -14.62 -42.98 6.00
C CYS A 391 -14.87 -43.66 4.64
N GLY A 392 -14.00 -44.58 4.26
CA GLY A 392 -14.15 -45.47 3.11
C GLY A 392 -13.44 -46.78 3.41
N CYS A 393 -14.17 -47.88 3.46
CA CYS A 393 -13.70 -49.14 4.03
C CYS A 393 -13.40 -50.19 2.95
N SER A 394 -12.32 -50.94 3.14
CA SER A 394 -12.19 -52.32 2.63
C SER A 394 -11.16 -53.12 3.44
N ARG A 395 -11.21 -54.45 3.31
CA ARG A 395 -10.40 -55.46 4.02
C ARG A 395 -10.04 -56.62 3.05
N GLU A 396 -9.34 -57.72 3.36
CA GLU A 396 -8.57 -58.23 4.54
C GLU A 396 -7.12 -58.52 4.05
N ALA A 397 -6.12 -59.02 4.79
CA ALA A 397 -6.03 -59.61 6.13
C ALA A 397 -4.70 -59.13 6.81
N GLY A 398 -3.83 -59.88 7.50
CA GLY A 398 -3.79 -61.30 7.89
C GLY A 398 -2.37 -61.82 8.17
N GLY A 399 -1.99 -61.92 9.44
CA GLY A 399 -0.69 -62.46 9.88
C GLY A 399 0.42 -61.40 10.10
N GLY A 400 1.42 -61.63 10.94
CA GLY A 400 1.63 -62.83 11.77
C GLY A 400 3.10 -63.17 12.00
N GLY A 401 3.90 -62.24 12.54
CA GLY A 401 5.32 -62.45 12.82
C GLY A 401 5.86 -61.48 13.86
N GLN A 402 6.34 -62.01 14.98
CA GLN A 402 6.94 -61.26 16.08
C GLN A 402 8.45 -61.49 16.08
N LEU A 403 9.24 -60.43 15.90
CA LEU A 403 10.69 -60.45 16.08
C LEU A 403 11.16 -59.19 16.82
N ASP A 404 11.84 -59.45 17.93
CA ASP A 404 12.83 -58.67 18.68
C ASP A 404 12.77 -57.14 18.76
N SER A 405 12.79 -56.65 20.00
CA SER A 405 12.89 -55.22 20.34
C SER A 405 14.35 -54.79 20.55
N PRO A 406 14.88 -53.82 19.78
CA PRO A 406 16.07 -53.09 20.16
C PRO A 406 15.68 -51.99 21.17
N THR A 407 15.97 -52.21 22.45
CA THR A 407 15.91 -51.13 23.45
C THR A 407 16.90 -50.03 23.10
N GLY A 408 16.45 -48.78 22.96
CA GLY A 408 17.35 -47.64 22.79
C GLY A 408 16.98 -46.60 21.73
N THR A 409 15.72 -46.50 21.29
CA THR A 409 15.29 -45.34 20.51
C THR A 409 15.29 -44.08 21.39
N ALA A 410 16.43 -43.38 21.40
CA ALA A 410 16.45 -41.97 21.75
C ALA A 410 15.41 -41.24 20.88
N SER A 411 14.59 -40.38 21.50
CA SER A 411 13.57 -39.65 20.76
C SER A 411 14.23 -38.59 19.90
N VAL A 412 14.52 -38.94 18.65
CA VAL A 412 14.89 -37.97 17.61
C VAL A 412 13.62 -37.23 17.23
N THR A 413 13.23 -36.28 18.07
CA THR A 413 12.39 -35.16 17.66
C THR A 413 13.20 -34.37 16.64
N SER A 414 13.08 -34.74 15.36
CA SER A 414 13.71 -33.99 14.26
C SER A 414 13.11 -32.59 14.25
N SER A 415 13.85 -31.62 14.78
CA SER A 415 13.55 -30.21 14.63
C SER A 415 13.40 -29.91 13.15
N VAL A 416 12.35 -29.17 12.79
CA VAL A 416 12.28 -28.56 11.46
C VAL A 416 13.43 -27.55 11.41
N PRO A 417 14.30 -27.56 10.38
CA PRO A 417 15.38 -26.58 10.29
C PRO A 417 14.80 -25.16 10.36
N THR A 418 15.44 -24.29 11.14
CA THR A 418 14.97 -22.93 11.40
C THR A 418 16.11 -21.93 11.24
N LEU A 419 15.80 -20.76 10.68
CA LEU A 419 16.66 -19.60 10.76
C LEU A 419 16.19 -18.74 11.96
N GLU A 420 17.05 -18.55 12.96
CA GLU A 420 16.78 -17.66 14.10
C GLU A 420 17.17 -16.22 13.78
N VAL A 421 16.33 -15.27 14.14
CA VAL A 421 16.62 -13.83 14.01
C VAL A 421 17.38 -13.36 15.25
N VAL A 422 18.70 -13.19 15.13
CA VAL A 422 19.53 -12.64 16.23
C VAL A 422 19.43 -11.11 16.26
N ASN A 423 19.44 -10.47 15.09
CA ASN A 423 19.23 -9.04 14.93
C ASN A 423 18.43 -8.77 13.65
N PRO A 424 17.21 -8.20 13.73
CA PRO A 424 16.38 -7.90 12.56
C PRO A 424 16.83 -6.67 11.75
N GLY A 425 17.85 -5.94 12.18
CA GLY A 425 18.24 -4.66 11.57
C GLY A 425 17.21 -3.56 11.84
N VAL A 426 17.07 -2.62 10.90
CA VAL A 426 16.10 -1.50 11.02
C VAL A 426 14.67 -1.97 10.76
N LEU A 427 14.48 -2.81 9.74
CA LEU A 427 13.21 -3.43 9.40
C LEU A 427 13.47 -4.69 8.56
N ALA A 428 12.96 -5.84 9.04
CA ALA A 428 12.92 -7.10 8.30
C ALA A 428 11.46 -7.54 8.15
N THR A 429 11.04 -7.87 6.92
CA THR A 429 9.65 -8.30 6.61
C THR A 429 9.64 -9.47 5.66
N PHE A 430 8.59 -10.31 5.70
CA PHE A 430 8.38 -11.29 4.64
C PHE A 430 7.78 -10.60 3.42
N GLN A 431 8.32 -10.91 2.24
CA GLN A 431 7.83 -10.40 0.95
C GLN A 431 7.85 -11.52 -0.09
N ASP A 432 6.83 -11.53 -0.95
CA ASP A 432 6.76 -12.33 -2.16
C ASP A 432 6.52 -11.43 -3.39
N ALA A 433 5.87 -11.95 -4.43
CA ALA A 433 5.52 -11.16 -5.61
C ALA A 433 4.54 -10.00 -5.29
N GLY A 434 3.80 -10.11 -4.18
CA GLY A 434 2.66 -9.26 -3.82
C GLY A 434 1.32 -9.97 -4.02
N ARG A 435 0.26 -9.26 -3.67
CA ARG A 435 -1.13 -9.71 -3.56
C ARG A 435 -2.04 -8.94 -4.51
N ASN A 436 -3.20 -9.50 -4.86
CA ASN A 436 -4.21 -8.84 -5.69
C ASN A 436 -5.58 -8.90 -4.98
N ALA A 437 -5.92 -7.85 -4.23
CA ALA A 437 -7.25 -7.59 -3.66
C ALA A 437 -7.59 -6.07 -3.56
N PRO A 438 -7.29 -5.25 -4.58
CA PRO A 438 -7.51 -3.80 -4.51
C PRO A 438 -8.99 -3.42 -4.35
N GLU A 439 -9.92 -4.25 -4.83
CA GLU A 439 -11.37 -4.06 -4.70
C GLU A 439 -11.87 -4.08 -3.24
N MET A 440 -11.09 -4.66 -2.32
CA MET A 440 -11.35 -4.62 -0.87
C MET A 440 -10.53 -3.52 -0.16
N GLY A 441 -9.96 -2.57 -0.91
CA GLY A 441 -9.09 -1.50 -0.40
C GLY A 441 -7.66 -1.93 -0.04
N VAL A 442 -7.22 -3.12 -0.44
CA VAL A 442 -5.93 -3.71 -0.01
C VAL A 442 -4.83 -3.51 -1.04
N THR A 443 -3.72 -2.89 -0.62
CA THR A 443 -2.57 -2.68 -1.50
C THR A 443 -1.80 -3.97 -1.77
N GLY A 444 -1.06 -4.01 -2.88
CA GLY A 444 -0.40 -5.22 -3.36
C GLY A 444 0.82 -5.65 -2.55
N SER A 445 1.55 -4.72 -1.91
CA SER A 445 2.80 -5.01 -1.20
C SER A 445 3.78 -5.83 -2.07
N GLY A 446 4.55 -6.76 -1.52
CA GLY A 446 5.59 -7.49 -2.23
C GLY A 446 6.93 -6.77 -2.23
N ALA A 447 7.94 -7.44 -2.80
CA ALA A 447 9.29 -6.93 -2.85
C ALA A 447 9.39 -5.57 -3.55
N ALA A 448 10.09 -4.61 -2.93
CA ALA A 448 10.30 -3.28 -3.50
C ALA A 448 11.24 -3.26 -4.72
N ASP A 449 12.18 -4.21 -4.79
CA ASP A 449 12.96 -4.51 -5.99
C ASP A 449 12.72 -5.97 -6.45
N PRO A 450 11.76 -6.18 -7.36
CA PRO A 450 11.46 -7.49 -7.93
C PRO A 450 12.59 -8.12 -8.76
N ARG A 451 13.75 -7.46 -8.94
CA ARG A 451 14.95 -8.05 -9.57
C ARG A 451 15.72 -8.86 -8.53
N ALA A 452 16.20 -8.18 -7.49
CA ALA A 452 16.95 -8.81 -6.39
C ALA A 452 16.15 -9.93 -5.69
N PHE A 453 14.87 -9.70 -5.43
CA PHE A 453 13.94 -10.71 -4.89
C PHE A 453 13.92 -12.03 -5.69
N ARG A 454 13.84 -11.93 -7.04
CA ARG A 454 13.84 -13.12 -7.89
C ARG A 454 15.22 -13.79 -7.93
N LEU A 455 16.29 -13.00 -7.98
CA LEU A 455 17.66 -13.52 -7.95
C LEU A 455 17.96 -14.28 -6.65
N ALA A 456 17.48 -13.83 -5.49
CA ALA A 456 17.66 -14.55 -4.23
C ALA A 456 17.08 -15.96 -4.31
N ASN A 457 15.84 -16.07 -4.80
CA ASN A 457 15.17 -17.34 -5.02
C ASN A 457 15.88 -18.21 -6.08
N GLU A 458 16.30 -17.63 -7.20
CA GLU A 458 17.03 -18.34 -8.26
C GLU A 458 18.36 -18.92 -7.77
N LEU A 459 19.14 -18.15 -7.00
CA LEU A 459 20.40 -18.60 -6.42
C LEU A 459 20.22 -19.84 -5.52
N VAL A 460 19.21 -19.88 -4.66
CA VAL A 460 18.91 -21.08 -3.85
C VAL A 460 18.10 -22.15 -4.60
N GLY A 461 17.72 -21.92 -5.85
CA GLY A 461 16.95 -22.84 -6.70
C GLY A 461 15.44 -22.90 -6.43
N ASN A 462 14.89 -21.94 -5.69
CA ASN A 462 13.46 -21.82 -5.39
C ASN A 462 12.65 -21.36 -6.63
N PRO A 463 11.34 -21.65 -6.70
CA PRO A 463 10.41 -20.93 -7.56
C PRO A 463 10.51 -19.41 -7.34
N ALA A 464 10.55 -18.62 -8.41
CA ALA A 464 10.87 -17.18 -8.38
C ALA A 464 9.89 -16.29 -7.59
N HIS A 465 8.73 -16.82 -7.17
CA HIS A 465 7.71 -16.14 -6.35
C HIS A 465 7.67 -16.64 -4.89
N THR A 466 8.64 -17.46 -4.46
CA THR A 466 8.70 -17.99 -3.10
C THR A 466 8.94 -16.85 -2.09
N PRO A 467 8.28 -16.81 -0.93
CA PRO A 467 8.52 -15.78 0.07
C PRO A 467 9.97 -15.75 0.58
N VAL A 468 10.52 -14.55 0.71
CA VAL A 468 11.87 -14.25 1.23
C VAL A 468 11.78 -13.18 2.33
N ILE A 469 12.88 -12.92 3.03
CA ILE A 469 12.97 -11.76 3.92
C ILE A 469 13.47 -10.56 3.11
N GLU A 470 12.74 -9.44 3.07
CA GLU A 470 13.24 -8.12 2.66
C GLU A 470 13.80 -7.40 3.90
N LEU A 471 15.08 -7.02 3.85
CA LEU A 471 15.71 -6.12 4.81
C LEU A 471 15.67 -4.67 4.30
N THR A 472 15.59 -3.72 5.23
CA THR A 472 15.84 -2.29 4.97
C THR A 472 17.09 -1.86 5.74
N ALA A 473 18.06 -1.28 5.02
CA ALA A 473 19.33 -0.76 5.53
C ALA A 473 20.26 -1.80 6.21
N GLY A 474 20.15 -3.08 5.83
CA GLY A 474 21.02 -4.16 6.31
C GLY A 474 21.14 -4.24 7.83
N ASN A 475 22.37 -4.38 8.32
CA ASN A 475 22.73 -4.44 9.75
C ASN A 475 21.95 -5.50 10.54
N ALA A 476 21.80 -6.69 9.96
CA ALA A 476 21.02 -7.81 10.50
C ALA A 476 21.91 -9.06 10.69
N SER A 477 21.49 -9.97 11.57
CA SER A 477 22.19 -11.25 11.76
C SER A 477 21.24 -12.39 12.13
N PHE A 478 21.58 -13.59 11.67
CA PHE A 478 20.72 -14.77 11.74
C PHE A 478 21.53 -16.05 12.01
N THR A 479 21.05 -16.92 12.89
CA THR A 479 21.70 -18.20 13.23
C THR A 479 20.93 -19.37 12.61
N ALA A 480 21.63 -20.32 12.00
CA ALA A 480 21.00 -21.54 11.49
C ALA A 480 20.86 -22.60 12.58
N HIS A 481 19.72 -23.29 12.60
CA HIS A 481 19.50 -24.52 13.37
C HIS A 481 19.17 -25.63 12.36
N GLY A 482 20.07 -26.60 12.26
CA GLY A 482 20.23 -27.47 11.09
C GLY A 482 20.92 -26.78 9.90
N ASP A 483 21.55 -27.56 9.02
CA ASP A 483 22.26 -27.02 7.85
C ASP A 483 21.31 -26.37 6.83
N LEU A 484 21.58 -25.11 6.47
CA LEU A 484 20.79 -24.32 5.54
C LEU A 484 21.59 -23.91 4.30
N THR A 485 20.96 -23.92 3.12
CA THR A 485 21.48 -23.23 1.93
C THR A 485 20.74 -21.91 1.77
N ILE A 486 21.47 -20.80 1.76
CA ILE A 486 20.98 -19.42 1.87
C ILE A 486 21.64 -18.54 0.80
N ALA A 487 20.96 -17.51 0.34
CA ALA A 487 21.52 -16.49 -0.54
C ALA A 487 21.04 -15.09 -0.11
N VAL A 488 21.90 -14.10 -0.31
CA VAL A 488 21.61 -12.68 -0.07
C VAL A 488 21.84 -11.90 -1.36
N THR A 489 20.91 -11.01 -1.70
CA THR A 489 20.94 -10.20 -2.93
C THR A 489 20.44 -8.78 -2.68
N GLY A 490 20.65 -7.88 -3.64
CA GLY A 490 20.16 -6.50 -3.58
C GLY A 490 21.29 -5.50 -3.38
N ALA A 491 21.20 -4.68 -2.33
CA ALA A 491 22.18 -3.64 -2.05
C ALA A 491 23.58 -4.25 -1.72
N PRO A 492 24.70 -3.65 -2.19
CA PRO A 492 26.03 -4.14 -1.83
C PRO A 492 26.33 -4.00 -0.34
N VAL A 493 26.34 -5.14 0.35
CA VAL A 493 26.58 -5.29 1.80
C VAL A 493 27.79 -6.18 2.06
N PRO A 494 28.63 -5.89 3.08
CA PRO A 494 29.62 -6.85 3.55
C PRO A 494 28.90 -7.96 4.33
N ILE A 495 29.16 -9.21 3.94
CA ILE A 495 28.57 -10.40 4.57
C ILE A 495 29.69 -11.25 5.15
N THR A 496 29.53 -11.68 6.40
CA THR A 496 30.45 -12.58 7.10
C THR A 496 29.68 -13.70 7.77
N ILE A 497 30.29 -14.88 7.86
CA ILE A 497 29.81 -15.96 8.74
C ILE A 497 30.65 -15.92 10.03
N THR A 498 30.09 -16.39 11.13
CA THR A 498 30.83 -16.74 12.35
C THR A 498 30.46 -18.17 12.74
N ALA A 499 31.48 -18.97 13.08
CA ALA A 499 31.29 -20.32 13.56
C ALA A 499 30.45 -20.36 14.84
N ALA A 500 29.76 -21.48 15.09
CA ALA A 500 29.03 -21.72 16.33
C ALA A 500 29.93 -21.48 17.55
N ASP A 501 29.40 -20.78 18.56
CA ASP A 501 30.17 -20.40 19.74
C ASP A 501 30.59 -21.66 20.50
N SER A 502 31.90 -21.92 20.59
CA SER A 502 32.46 -23.22 21.04
C SER A 502 32.43 -23.42 22.56
N THR A 503 31.28 -23.13 23.17
CA THR A 503 30.97 -23.41 24.59
C THR A 503 30.48 -24.85 24.71
N PRO A 504 31.26 -25.80 25.29
CA PRO A 504 30.88 -27.20 25.26
C PRO A 504 29.66 -27.49 26.15
N ALA A 505 28.62 -28.07 25.57
CA ALA A 505 27.54 -28.67 26.36
C ALA A 505 28.11 -29.81 27.22
N GLY A 506 27.99 -29.70 28.55
CA GLY A 506 28.36 -30.77 29.48
C GLY A 506 29.77 -30.73 30.07
N GLY A 507 30.36 -29.55 30.29
CA GLY A 507 31.55 -29.40 31.15
C GLY A 507 31.24 -29.60 32.63
N GLY A 508 31.19 -30.85 33.10
CA GLY A 508 30.81 -31.19 34.47
C GLY A 508 31.72 -30.56 35.54
N SER A 509 31.11 -29.84 36.49
CA SER A 509 31.80 -29.12 37.57
C SER A 509 32.47 -30.08 38.56
N ARG A 510 33.79 -30.23 38.45
CA ARG A 510 34.63 -30.73 39.54
C ARG A 510 35.30 -29.55 40.25
N GLU A 511 34.97 -29.37 41.51
CA GLU A 511 35.62 -28.38 42.36
C GLU A 511 37.09 -28.73 42.60
N ALA A 512 37.98 -27.78 42.31
CA ALA A 512 39.36 -27.78 42.76
C ALA A 512 39.78 -26.31 42.97
N GLY A 513 40.02 -25.92 44.22
CA GLY A 513 40.31 -24.53 44.58
C GLY A 513 41.67 -24.05 44.07
N GLY A 514 41.74 -22.80 43.62
CA GLY A 514 42.97 -22.16 43.17
C GLY A 514 42.73 -20.72 42.72
N GLY A 515 42.90 -19.76 43.61
CA GLY A 515 42.64 -18.36 43.32
C GLY A 515 43.62 -17.79 42.29
N GLY A 516 43.10 -17.35 41.13
CA GLY A 516 43.91 -16.69 40.11
C GLY A 516 43.04 -15.91 39.13
N HIS A 517 43.18 -14.59 39.12
CA HIS A 517 42.47 -13.71 38.18
C HIS A 517 43.02 -13.87 36.75
N ARG A 518 42.59 -14.94 36.06
CA ARG A 518 42.61 -14.94 34.59
C ARG A 518 41.61 -13.90 34.10
N ALA A 519 42.09 -12.71 33.77
CA ALA A 519 41.34 -11.76 32.98
C ALA A 519 40.85 -12.49 31.71
N GLY A 520 39.53 -12.59 31.55
CA GLY A 520 38.93 -13.26 30.41
C GLY A 520 39.32 -12.52 29.15
N ILE A 521 40.19 -13.12 28.34
CA ILE A 521 40.49 -12.62 26.99
C ILE A 521 39.18 -12.70 26.23
N ARG A 522 38.49 -11.57 26.08
CA ARG A 522 37.47 -11.40 25.05
C ARG A 522 38.21 -11.55 23.72
N ARG A 523 38.21 -12.77 23.17
CA ARG A 523 38.46 -12.94 21.75
C ARG A 523 37.36 -12.13 21.06
N ASN A 524 37.73 -11.17 20.22
CA ASN A 524 36.81 -10.81 19.15
C ASN A 524 36.56 -12.09 18.35
N PRO A 525 35.31 -12.47 18.05
CA PRO A 525 35.07 -13.49 17.04
C PRO A 525 35.64 -12.92 15.73
N GLU A 526 36.73 -13.51 15.23
CA GLU A 526 37.23 -13.16 13.90
C GLU A 526 36.18 -13.60 12.87
N PRO A 527 35.81 -12.73 11.90
CA PRO A 527 34.81 -13.08 10.90
C PRO A 527 35.32 -14.25 10.05
N ALA A 528 34.62 -15.38 10.16
CA ALA A 528 34.98 -16.62 9.49
C ALA A 528 34.32 -16.67 8.11
N PHE A 529 35.11 -16.45 7.07
CA PHE A 529 34.70 -16.46 5.66
C PHE A 529 33.77 -15.28 5.25
N PRO A 530 34.28 -14.29 4.50
CA PRO A 530 33.45 -13.27 3.87
C PRO A 530 32.81 -13.80 2.58
N ILE A 531 31.56 -13.42 2.32
CA ILE A 531 30.88 -13.65 1.03
C ILE A 531 31.03 -12.38 0.18
N THR A 532 31.53 -12.51 -1.04
CA THR A 532 31.97 -11.37 -1.87
C THR A 532 31.10 -11.13 -3.12
N ARG A 533 30.04 -11.92 -3.29
CA ARG A 533 29.11 -11.90 -4.43
C ARG A 533 27.68 -12.17 -3.98
N GLN A 534 26.73 -11.92 -4.88
CA GLN A 534 25.37 -12.41 -4.77
C GLN A 534 25.37 -13.91 -5.13
N GLU A 535 25.56 -14.78 -4.15
CA GLU A 535 25.69 -16.22 -4.35
C GLU A 535 25.00 -17.04 -3.25
N ALA A 536 24.70 -18.32 -3.55
CA ALA A 536 24.20 -19.26 -2.57
C ALA A 536 25.36 -19.89 -1.79
N PHE A 537 25.28 -19.88 -0.46
CA PHE A 537 26.26 -20.44 0.46
C PHE A 537 25.60 -21.39 1.47
N LEU A 538 26.43 -22.25 2.07
CA LEU A 538 26.06 -23.09 3.21
C LEU A 538 26.22 -22.28 4.50
N LEU A 539 25.21 -22.33 5.35
CA LEU A 539 25.26 -21.90 6.75
C LEU A 539 24.92 -23.13 7.59
N ARG A 540 25.90 -23.68 8.32
CA ARG A 540 25.73 -24.93 9.09
C ARG A 540 24.95 -24.72 10.38
N ASP A 541 24.50 -25.81 10.98
CA ASP A 541 23.96 -25.83 12.34
C ASP A 541 24.85 -25.03 13.33
N GLY A 542 24.25 -24.04 13.99
CA GLY A 542 24.89 -23.10 14.92
C GLY A 542 25.73 -21.98 14.29
N GLU A 543 26.02 -22.00 12.98
CA GLU A 543 26.70 -20.89 12.31
C GLU A 543 25.76 -19.68 12.19
N THR A 544 26.34 -18.48 12.34
CA THR A 544 25.60 -17.22 12.28
C THR A 544 26.09 -16.38 11.10
N VAL A 545 25.17 -15.93 10.24
CA VAL A 545 25.46 -14.96 9.18
C VAL A 545 25.21 -13.55 9.70
N THR A 546 26.12 -12.64 9.41
CA THR A 546 25.99 -11.20 9.68
C THR A 546 26.03 -10.42 8.38
N ILE A 547 25.07 -9.52 8.20
CA ILE A 547 24.88 -8.66 7.04
C ILE A 547 25.09 -7.22 7.51
N GLY A 548 26.12 -6.54 6.99
CA GLY A 548 26.45 -5.17 7.39
C GLY A 548 25.54 -4.10 6.79
N ALA A 549 25.98 -2.84 6.87
CA ALA A 549 25.30 -1.72 6.24
C ALA A 549 25.56 -1.67 4.71
N PRO A 550 24.55 -1.32 3.88
CA PRO A 550 24.77 -1.13 2.44
C PRO A 550 25.55 0.15 2.15
N VAL A 551 26.42 0.11 1.14
CA VAL A 551 27.18 1.30 0.67
C VAL A 551 26.52 2.03 -0.51
N ALA A 552 25.60 1.36 -1.19
CA ALA A 552 24.72 1.86 -2.24
C ALA A 552 23.41 1.06 -2.19
N GLY A 553 22.30 1.61 -2.67
CA GLY A 553 20.99 1.01 -2.49
C GLY A 553 20.41 1.18 -1.08
N LEU A 554 19.36 0.42 -0.77
CA LEU A 554 18.68 0.43 0.53
C LEU A 554 18.21 -0.97 1.01
N ARG A 555 17.96 -1.92 0.10
CA ARG A 555 17.25 -3.17 0.40
C ARG A 555 17.99 -4.42 -0.04
N ASP A 556 18.00 -5.38 0.87
CA ASP A 556 18.58 -6.71 0.72
C ASP A 556 17.48 -7.77 0.78
N TYR A 557 17.68 -8.92 0.13
CA TYR A 557 16.74 -10.04 0.14
C TYR A 557 17.44 -11.34 0.54
N ILE A 558 16.90 -12.01 1.56
CA ILE A 558 17.41 -13.29 2.06
C ILE A 558 16.47 -14.42 1.65
N ALA A 559 16.92 -15.27 0.74
CA ALA A 559 16.24 -16.51 0.37
C ALA A 559 16.93 -17.73 0.97
N VAL A 560 16.15 -18.75 1.28
CA VAL A 560 16.60 -20.04 1.81
C VAL A 560 16.04 -21.17 0.96
N ARG A 561 16.83 -22.21 0.72
CA ARG A 561 16.46 -23.32 -0.17
C ARG A 561 15.26 -24.10 0.39
N GLY A 562 14.18 -24.13 -0.39
CA GLY A 562 12.87 -24.66 -0.01
C GLY A 562 11.87 -23.59 0.46
N GLY A 563 12.36 -22.41 0.86
CA GLY A 563 11.55 -21.28 1.33
C GLY A 563 11.03 -21.41 2.76
N PHE A 564 10.59 -20.29 3.32
CA PHE A 564 10.08 -20.21 4.69
C PHE A 564 8.65 -20.75 4.84
N GLN A 565 8.35 -21.45 5.94
CA GLN A 565 7.00 -21.86 6.31
C GLN A 565 6.26 -20.68 6.98
N VAL A 566 6.05 -19.63 6.19
CA VAL A 566 5.29 -18.42 6.52
C VAL A 566 3.82 -18.58 6.13
N PRO A 567 2.85 -18.11 6.95
CA PRO A 567 1.43 -18.10 6.60
C PRO A 567 1.11 -17.05 5.51
N THR A 568 0.01 -17.25 4.79
CA THR A 568 -0.49 -16.37 3.73
C THR A 568 -1.87 -15.82 4.08
N ILE A 569 -2.12 -14.54 3.86
CA ILE A 569 -3.44 -13.91 3.90
C ILE A 569 -3.77 -13.47 2.48
N LEU A 570 -4.95 -13.85 1.97
CA LEU A 570 -5.36 -13.58 0.57
C LEU A 570 -4.26 -13.99 -0.43
N ASP A 571 -3.85 -15.26 -0.35
CA ASP A 571 -2.84 -15.93 -1.18
C ASP A 571 -1.40 -15.34 -1.21
N SER A 572 -1.08 -14.38 -0.33
CA SER A 572 0.26 -13.79 -0.22
C SER A 572 0.81 -13.79 1.21
N ALA A 573 2.13 -13.96 1.33
CA ALA A 573 2.91 -13.82 2.56
C ALA A 573 3.62 -12.46 2.66
N SER A 574 3.27 -11.49 1.80
CA SER A 574 3.84 -10.14 1.84
C SER A 574 3.29 -9.31 2.99
N THR A 575 4.19 -8.77 3.83
CA THR A 575 3.86 -7.77 4.85
C THR A 575 3.51 -6.43 4.20
N ASP A 576 2.29 -5.96 4.44
CA ASP A 576 1.85 -4.59 4.17
C ASP A 576 2.13 -3.71 5.40
N THR A 577 3.06 -2.75 5.30
CA THR A 577 3.41 -1.85 6.42
C THR A 577 2.43 -0.70 6.64
N MET A 578 1.49 -0.44 5.73
CA MET A 578 0.43 0.56 5.90
C MET A 578 -0.76 -0.04 6.66
N SER A 579 -1.22 -1.23 6.27
CA SER A 579 -2.37 -1.88 6.90
C SER A 579 -2.00 -2.84 8.04
N GLY A 580 -0.82 -3.47 7.99
CA GLY A 580 -0.44 -4.58 8.87
C GLY A 580 -0.95 -5.95 8.41
N ILE A 581 -1.50 -6.07 7.20
CA ILE A 581 -1.91 -7.36 6.62
C ILE A 581 -0.67 -8.17 6.21
N GLY A 582 -0.75 -9.48 6.39
CA GLY A 582 0.36 -10.41 6.19
C GLY A 582 1.16 -10.67 7.47
N PRO A 583 2.34 -11.29 7.38
CA PRO A 583 3.20 -11.56 8.52
C PRO A 583 3.66 -10.25 9.18
N ALA A 584 3.76 -10.23 10.51
CA ALA A 584 4.33 -9.10 11.23
C ALA A 584 5.84 -8.93 10.91
N PRO A 585 6.40 -7.71 11.02
CA PRO A 585 7.84 -7.50 10.95
C PRO A 585 8.61 -8.31 11.99
N LEU A 586 9.76 -8.85 11.58
CA LEU A 586 10.56 -9.80 12.36
C LEU A 586 11.28 -9.13 13.54
N LYS A 587 11.53 -9.92 14.58
CA LYS A 587 12.07 -9.49 15.88
C LYS A 587 13.16 -10.46 16.36
N HIS A 588 14.02 -9.97 17.25
CA HIS A 588 15.01 -10.81 17.94
C HIS A 588 14.33 -12.03 18.60
N GLY A 589 14.84 -13.23 18.32
CA GLY A 589 14.34 -14.50 18.85
C GLY A 589 13.19 -15.13 18.06
N ASP A 590 12.76 -14.53 16.94
CA ASP A 590 11.85 -15.21 16.02
C ASP A 590 12.55 -16.41 15.37
N LEU A 591 11.95 -17.60 15.49
CA LEU A 591 12.40 -18.83 14.82
C LEU A 591 11.62 -19.01 13.52
N LEU A 592 12.32 -18.99 12.38
CA LEU A 592 11.72 -19.03 11.05
C LEU A 592 11.86 -20.45 10.46
N PRO A 593 10.83 -21.32 10.54
CA PRO A 593 10.91 -22.69 10.04
C PRO A 593 11.02 -22.76 8.53
N ILE A 594 11.86 -23.66 8.02
CA ILE A 594 12.09 -23.90 6.60
C ILE A 594 11.22 -25.04 6.10
N ARG A 595 10.60 -24.88 4.93
CA ARG A 595 9.75 -25.91 4.32
C ARG A 595 10.62 -27.13 3.93
N PRO A 596 10.33 -28.35 4.42
CA PRO A 596 11.09 -29.53 4.00
C PRO A 596 10.98 -29.74 2.49
N ILE A 597 12.11 -29.88 1.79
CA ILE A 597 12.16 -30.00 0.33
C ILE A 597 11.31 -31.20 -0.17
N SER A 598 11.25 -32.28 0.61
CA SER A 598 10.43 -33.47 0.36
C SER A 598 8.91 -33.25 0.46
N ARG A 599 8.46 -32.06 0.87
CA ARG A 599 7.03 -31.66 0.98
C ARG A 599 6.65 -30.52 0.02
N LEU A 600 7.54 -30.11 -0.88
CA LEU A 600 7.23 -29.08 -1.87
C LEU A 600 6.34 -29.64 -2.98
N PRO A 601 5.33 -28.89 -3.47
CA PRO A 601 4.43 -29.34 -4.53
C PRO A 601 5.09 -29.38 -5.92
N HIS A 602 6.30 -28.83 -6.06
CA HIS A 602 7.07 -28.77 -7.31
C HIS A 602 8.53 -29.17 -7.04
N PRO A 603 9.21 -29.81 -8.01
CA PRO A 603 10.64 -30.07 -7.88
C PRO A 603 11.44 -28.77 -7.81
N ILE A 604 12.36 -28.70 -6.86
CA ILE A 604 13.26 -27.56 -6.67
C ILE A 604 14.40 -27.61 -7.71
N ALA A 605 14.86 -26.45 -8.18
CA ALA A 605 15.93 -26.39 -9.18
C ALA A 605 17.32 -26.69 -8.58
N THR A 606 18.32 -26.81 -9.43
CA THR A 606 19.73 -26.61 -9.04
C THR A 606 19.93 -25.19 -8.50
N ILE A 607 20.97 -25.00 -7.68
CA ILE A 607 21.38 -23.64 -7.27
C ILE A 607 21.82 -22.81 -8.48
N GLY A 608 21.60 -21.51 -8.43
CA GLY A 608 22.00 -20.55 -9.46
C GLY A 608 23.51 -20.25 -9.44
N LEU A 609 24.01 -19.63 -10.52
CA LEU A 609 25.40 -19.21 -10.60
C LEU A 609 25.63 -17.87 -9.87
N PRO A 610 26.74 -17.70 -9.14
CA PRO A 610 27.12 -16.44 -8.49
C PRO A 610 27.05 -15.22 -9.42
N GLN A 611 26.42 -14.15 -8.96
CA GLN A 611 26.35 -12.86 -9.66
C GLN A 611 27.22 -11.81 -8.96
N PRO A 612 27.79 -10.83 -9.69
CA PRO A 612 28.42 -9.67 -9.05
C PRO A 612 27.39 -8.88 -8.23
N TRP A 613 27.86 -8.08 -7.27
CA TRP A 613 27.05 -7.02 -6.67
C TRP A 613 26.80 -5.90 -7.69
N PRO A 614 25.62 -5.25 -7.69
CA PRO A 614 25.33 -4.13 -8.59
C PRO A 614 26.14 -2.90 -8.17
N ASP A 615 26.78 -2.25 -9.14
CA ASP A 615 27.57 -1.03 -8.96
C ASP A 615 26.77 0.26 -9.26
N ASP A 616 25.64 0.12 -9.96
CA ASP A 616 24.74 1.18 -10.46
C ASP A 616 23.67 1.67 -9.46
N LEU A 617 23.59 1.09 -8.24
CA LEU A 617 22.54 1.46 -7.29
C LEU A 617 22.69 2.89 -6.72
N PRO A 618 21.57 3.55 -6.37
CA PRO A 618 21.59 4.93 -5.86
C PRO A 618 22.40 5.10 -4.57
N ARG A 619 23.01 6.28 -4.40
CA ARG A 619 23.85 6.62 -3.24
C ARG A 619 23.34 7.89 -2.55
N THR A 620 23.57 8.01 -1.25
CA THR A 620 23.35 9.27 -0.52
C THR A 620 24.38 10.31 -0.96
N ALA A 621 23.92 11.50 -1.34
CA ALA A 621 24.75 12.53 -2.00
C ALA A 621 25.80 13.21 -1.10
N THR A 622 25.92 12.80 0.17
CA THR A 622 26.98 13.23 1.09
C THR A 622 28.22 12.34 1.06
N SER A 623 28.24 11.29 0.23
CA SER A 623 29.45 10.50 -0.01
C SER A 623 30.50 11.33 -0.74
N THR A 624 31.78 11.17 -0.39
CA THR A 624 32.92 11.83 -1.06
C THR A 624 33.26 11.24 -2.44
N ASP A 625 32.44 10.32 -2.93
CA ASP A 625 32.53 9.68 -4.23
C ASP A 625 31.91 10.57 -5.32
N ALA A 626 32.66 10.85 -6.39
CA ALA A 626 32.17 11.63 -7.52
C ALA A 626 30.92 11.00 -8.19
N SER A 627 30.77 9.68 -8.14
CA SER A 627 29.56 8.98 -8.63
C SER A 627 28.30 9.40 -7.84
N ALA A 628 28.42 9.64 -6.53
CA ALA A 628 27.30 10.04 -5.68
C ALA A 628 26.82 11.50 -5.90
N SER A 629 27.54 12.28 -6.73
CA SER A 629 27.13 13.64 -7.09
C SER A 629 26.10 13.72 -8.22
N THR A 630 25.85 12.61 -8.93
CA THR A 630 24.89 12.56 -10.04
C THR A 630 23.52 12.09 -9.54
N PRO A 631 22.43 12.84 -9.75
CA PRO A 631 21.08 12.38 -9.40
C PRO A 631 20.68 11.11 -10.16
N THR A 632 19.99 10.20 -9.48
CA THR A 632 19.40 9.00 -10.10
C THR A 632 18.26 9.42 -11.03
N GLU A 633 18.36 9.10 -12.31
CA GLU A 633 17.26 9.36 -13.26
C GLU A 633 16.14 8.32 -13.10
N LEU A 634 14.91 8.81 -12.98
CA LEU A 634 13.70 8.02 -12.85
C LEU A 634 12.77 8.29 -14.02
N ALA A 635 12.67 7.32 -14.93
CA ALA A 635 11.80 7.41 -16.10
C ALA A 635 10.31 7.38 -15.69
N VAL A 636 9.50 8.26 -16.30
CA VAL A 636 8.08 8.43 -16.03
C VAL A 636 7.22 8.52 -17.30
N THR A 637 5.98 8.07 -17.21
CA THR A 637 4.90 8.50 -18.12
C THR A 637 4.14 9.64 -17.44
N LEU A 638 3.88 10.75 -18.13
CA LEU A 638 3.02 11.83 -17.59
C LEU A 638 1.57 11.35 -17.43
N GLY A 639 0.84 11.99 -16.53
CA GLY A 639 -0.54 11.64 -16.17
C GLY A 639 -0.63 10.64 -15.01
N PRO A 640 -1.85 10.27 -14.57
CA PRO A 640 -3.14 10.56 -15.22
C PRO A 640 -3.69 11.98 -15.03
N ARG A 641 -3.10 12.85 -14.19
CA ARG A 641 -3.53 14.25 -14.00
C ARG A 641 -2.42 15.28 -14.18
N ASP A 642 -1.60 15.13 -15.22
CA ASP A 642 -0.66 16.18 -15.67
C ASP A 642 -1.41 17.47 -16.08
N ASP A 643 -2.66 17.34 -16.54
CA ASP A 643 -3.56 18.46 -16.84
C ASP A 643 -3.89 19.36 -15.62
N TRP A 644 -3.75 18.87 -14.38
CA TRP A 644 -3.94 19.68 -13.16
C TRP A 644 -2.77 20.63 -12.88
N PHE A 645 -1.66 20.56 -13.63
CA PHE A 645 -0.46 21.36 -13.40
C PHE A 645 -0.23 22.38 -14.52
N THR A 646 0.37 23.51 -14.19
CA THR A 646 0.78 24.50 -15.21
C THR A 646 1.99 23.99 -15.98
N ASP A 647 2.31 24.62 -17.12
CA ASP A 647 3.55 24.31 -17.84
C ASP A 647 4.80 24.58 -16.98
N ALA A 648 4.74 25.58 -16.09
CA ALA A 648 5.77 25.86 -15.10
C ALA A 648 5.84 24.78 -14.01
N GLY A 649 4.70 24.24 -13.56
CA GLY A 649 4.66 23.08 -12.65
C GLY A 649 5.31 21.83 -13.25
N ILE A 650 4.98 21.50 -14.50
CA ILE A 650 5.60 20.40 -15.26
C ILE A 650 7.11 20.64 -15.46
N ALA A 651 7.52 21.86 -15.81
CA ALA A 651 8.93 22.22 -15.95
C ALA A 651 9.69 22.13 -14.61
N THR A 652 9.10 22.59 -13.50
CA THR A 652 9.66 22.45 -12.16
C THR A 652 9.80 20.97 -11.76
N PHE A 653 8.79 20.14 -12.03
CA PHE A 653 8.82 18.70 -11.73
C PHE A 653 10.01 17.99 -12.39
N LEU A 654 10.21 18.22 -13.70
CA LEU A 654 11.25 17.56 -14.51
C LEU A 654 12.64 18.18 -14.35
N GLY A 655 12.72 19.51 -14.25
CA GLY A 655 13.98 20.25 -14.18
C GLY A 655 14.62 20.28 -12.79
N THR A 656 13.84 20.16 -11.73
CA THR A 656 14.34 20.18 -10.35
C THR A 656 15.04 18.86 -10.02
N THR A 657 16.21 18.95 -9.37
CA THR A 657 16.78 17.82 -8.65
C THR A 657 16.10 17.72 -7.28
N TRP A 658 15.59 16.54 -6.95
CA TRP A 658 14.85 16.29 -5.71
C TRP A 658 15.67 15.40 -4.77
N THR A 659 15.63 15.66 -3.46
CA THR A 659 16.26 14.83 -2.42
C THR A 659 15.23 13.98 -1.68
N VAL A 660 15.50 12.70 -1.51
CA VAL A 660 14.67 11.76 -0.73
C VAL A 660 14.78 12.08 0.77
N THR A 661 13.67 12.39 1.43
CA THR A 661 13.69 12.80 2.84
C THR A 661 13.60 11.62 3.80
N ALA A 662 14.02 11.83 5.06
CA ALA A 662 13.98 10.82 6.13
C ALA A 662 12.55 10.40 6.57
N GLN A 663 11.50 11.04 6.07
CA GLN A 663 10.09 10.64 6.28
C GLN A 663 9.59 9.63 5.23
N SER A 664 10.49 9.08 4.41
CA SER A 664 10.22 8.07 3.37
C SER A 664 10.17 6.64 3.94
N ASN A 665 9.32 5.78 3.38
CA ASN A 665 9.16 4.38 3.84
C ASN A 665 8.64 3.47 2.69
N ARG A 666 8.14 2.26 3.01
CA ARG A 666 7.55 1.32 2.02
C ARG A 666 6.23 1.80 1.38
N VAL A 667 5.54 2.78 1.96
CA VAL A 667 4.32 3.42 1.41
C VAL A 667 4.71 4.41 0.32
N GLY A 668 5.76 5.21 0.54
CA GLY A 668 6.27 6.14 -0.46
C GLY A 668 7.52 6.91 -0.07
N LEU A 669 8.19 7.47 -1.08
CA LEU A 669 9.31 8.39 -0.95
C LEU A 669 8.80 9.83 -0.96
N ARG A 670 9.07 10.55 0.13
CA ARG A 670 8.79 11.98 0.24
C ARG A 670 9.99 12.75 -0.26
N LEU A 671 9.75 13.74 -1.12
CA LEU A 671 10.81 14.51 -1.77
C LEU A 671 10.79 15.97 -1.31
N ALA A 672 11.99 16.54 -1.16
CA ALA A 672 12.20 17.98 -1.02
C ALA A 672 13.09 18.45 -2.18
N ALA A 673 13.01 19.72 -2.57
CA ALA A 673 13.92 20.27 -3.57
C ALA A 673 15.37 20.27 -3.03
N THR A 674 16.34 19.93 -3.87
CA THR A 674 17.77 19.97 -3.50
C THR A 674 18.27 21.43 -3.49
N THR A 675 18.29 22.06 -2.31
CA THR A 675 18.87 23.40 -2.14
C THR A 675 20.39 23.36 -2.35
N PRO A 676 20.96 24.14 -3.29
CA PRO A 676 22.41 24.26 -3.43
C PRO A 676 23.06 24.86 -2.17
N ALA A 677 24.23 24.39 -1.77
CA ALA A 677 24.93 24.85 -0.56
C ALA A 677 25.35 26.34 -0.57
N ALA A 678 25.19 27.04 -1.70
CA ALA A 678 25.46 28.47 -1.87
C ALA A 678 24.18 29.31 -2.12
N ALA A 679 22.98 28.70 -2.10
CA ALA A 679 21.73 29.43 -2.26
C ALA A 679 21.33 30.13 -0.94
N PRO A 680 20.82 31.39 -0.99
CA PRO A 680 20.35 32.08 0.21
C PRO A 680 19.14 31.34 0.80
N THR A 681 19.13 31.13 2.12
CA THR A 681 18.13 30.34 2.86
C THR A 681 16.76 31.02 2.98
N THR A 682 16.52 32.09 2.23
CA THR A 682 15.30 32.91 2.23
C THR A 682 14.37 32.64 1.05
N ASP A 683 14.85 32.00 -0.02
CA ASP A 683 13.97 31.59 -1.13
C ASP A 683 13.14 30.35 -0.72
N PRO A 684 11.83 30.32 -1.03
CA PRO A 684 11.02 29.13 -0.82
C PRO A 684 11.51 28.00 -1.74
N SER A 685 11.54 26.77 -1.21
CA SER A 685 11.86 25.59 -2.03
C SER A 685 10.92 25.49 -3.24
N PRO A 686 11.44 25.24 -4.47
CA PRO A 686 10.61 25.21 -5.67
C PRO A 686 9.50 24.16 -5.53
N ALA A 687 8.26 24.62 -5.73
CA ALA A 687 7.05 23.85 -5.59
C ALA A 687 6.41 23.64 -6.98
N ILE A 688 5.84 22.45 -7.20
CA ILE A 688 5.15 22.10 -8.44
C ILE A 688 3.79 22.80 -8.46
N GLU A 689 3.63 23.76 -9.39
CA GLU A 689 2.43 24.60 -9.50
C GLU A 689 1.22 23.85 -10.11
N ARG A 690 0.11 23.84 -9.36
CA ARG A 690 -1.22 23.41 -9.85
C ARG A 690 -1.94 24.57 -10.54
N ARG A 691 -2.76 24.28 -11.55
CA ARG A 691 -3.65 25.27 -12.22
C ARG A 691 -4.69 25.84 -11.25
N ASP A 692 -5.17 25.02 -10.31
CA ASP A 692 -6.02 25.44 -9.20
C ASP A 692 -5.42 24.89 -7.88
N PRO A 693 -4.86 25.76 -7.02
CA PRO A 693 -4.36 25.37 -5.69
C PRO A 693 -5.44 24.93 -4.69
N HIS A 694 -6.71 25.28 -4.93
CA HIS A 694 -7.84 25.05 -4.02
C HIS A 694 -8.74 23.88 -4.43
N ALA A 695 -8.62 23.38 -5.67
CA ALA A 695 -9.36 22.20 -6.11
C ALA A 695 -8.95 20.92 -5.33
N GLU A 696 -9.94 20.21 -4.80
CA GLU A 696 -9.80 18.81 -4.34
C GLU A 696 -10.16 17.84 -5.47
N LEU A 697 -9.31 16.82 -5.67
CA LEU A 697 -9.62 15.72 -6.60
C LEU A 697 -10.52 14.70 -5.88
N LYS A 698 -11.66 14.33 -6.49
CA LYS A 698 -12.47 13.20 -6.02
C LYS A 698 -11.63 11.93 -6.11
N SER A 699 -11.68 11.10 -5.06
CA SER A 699 -10.72 9.99 -4.90
C SER A 699 -10.73 9.02 -6.09
N GLU A 700 -9.54 8.75 -6.62
CA GLU A 700 -9.30 7.84 -7.75
C GLU A 700 -8.19 6.82 -7.44
N ALA A 701 -8.01 5.82 -8.29
CA ALA A 701 -7.05 4.74 -8.07
C ALA A 701 -5.58 5.22 -8.06
N THR A 702 -4.79 4.70 -7.14
CA THR A 702 -3.35 4.99 -7.00
C THR A 702 -2.51 3.72 -6.95
N ILE A 703 -1.40 3.71 -7.68
CA ILE A 703 -0.61 2.50 -7.97
C ILE A 703 0.86 2.67 -7.57
N PRO A 704 1.62 1.57 -7.41
CA PRO A 704 3.06 1.66 -7.22
C PRO A 704 3.71 2.44 -8.36
N GLY A 705 4.47 3.47 -8.01
CA GLY A 705 5.11 4.38 -8.96
C GLY A 705 4.31 5.64 -9.30
N SER A 706 3.05 5.77 -8.89
CA SER A 706 2.32 7.05 -8.98
C SER A 706 3.03 8.14 -8.19
N ILE A 707 3.16 9.32 -8.78
CA ILE A 707 3.77 10.51 -8.15
C ILE A 707 2.64 11.51 -7.83
N GLU A 708 2.13 11.49 -6.61
CA GLU A 708 1.19 12.50 -6.12
C GLU A 708 1.90 13.83 -5.86
N VAL A 709 1.20 14.94 -6.11
CA VAL A 709 1.63 16.28 -5.70
C VAL A 709 0.54 16.91 -4.82
N PRO A 710 0.67 16.86 -3.48
CA PRO A 710 -0.27 17.51 -2.55
C PRO A 710 -0.27 19.04 -2.68
N GLY A 711 -1.13 19.71 -1.91
CA GLY A 711 -1.31 21.18 -1.98
C GLY A 711 -0.08 22.03 -1.57
N ASN A 712 1.01 21.40 -1.11
CA ASN A 712 2.30 22.04 -0.85
C ASN A 712 3.26 22.00 -2.07
N GLY A 713 2.87 21.37 -3.18
CA GLY A 713 3.68 21.27 -4.40
C GLY A 713 4.93 20.39 -4.29
N LEU A 714 5.08 19.59 -3.22
CA LEU A 714 6.22 18.68 -3.05
C LEU A 714 5.86 17.24 -3.49
N PRO A 715 6.61 16.60 -4.39
CA PRO A 715 6.23 15.30 -4.91
C PRO A 715 6.38 14.15 -3.90
N LEU A 716 5.45 13.20 -3.97
CA LEU A 716 5.41 11.95 -3.22
C LEU A 716 5.36 10.78 -4.21
N ILE A 717 6.45 10.02 -4.31
CA ILE A 717 6.47 8.78 -5.09
C ILE A 717 5.84 7.66 -4.24
N PHE A 718 4.73 7.09 -4.67
CA PHE A 718 4.19 5.88 -4.03
C PHE A 718 5.03 4.63 -4.36
N LEU A 719 5.30 3.80 -3.36
CA LEU A 719 6.04 2.53 -3.50
C LEU A 719 5.07 1.33 -3.43
N ARG A 720 5.38 0.25 -2.70
CA ARG A 720 4.64 -1.04 -2.77
C ARG A 720 3.51 -1.16 -1.75
N ASP A 721 3.58 -0.43 -0.64
CA ASP A 721 2.55 -0.43 0.41
C ASP A 721 1.68 0.83 0.33
N GLN A 722 1.48 1.37 -0.87
CA GLN A 722 0.76 2.63 -1.11
C GLN A 722 -0.76 2.46 -0.96
N PRO A 723 -1.53 3.52 -0.66
CA PRO A 723 -3.00 3.45 -0.67
C PRO A 723 -3.53 3.05 -2.06
N VAL A 724 -4.64 2.29 -2.08
CA VAL A 724 -5.29 1.85 -3.33
C VAL A 724 -6.02 2.99 -4.04
N THR A 725 -6.44 4.02 -3.29
CA THR A 725 -7.06 5.24 -3.85
C THR A 725 -6.49 6.50 -3.19
N GLY A 726 -6.09 7.46 -4.01
CA GLY A 726 -5.55 8.76 -3.59
C GLY A 726 -6.59 9.89 -3.63
N GLY A 727 -6.17 11.08 -3.24
CA GLY A 727 -7.00 12.30 -3.26
C GLY A 727 -6.24 13.53 -3.78
N TYR A 728 -5.02 13.34 -4.26
CA TYR A 728 -4.22 14.39 -4.88
C TYR A 728 -3.90 14.02 -6.34
N PRO A 729 -3.77 15.01 -7.23
CA PRO A 729 -3.44 14.76 -8.62
C PRO A 729 -2.07 14.08 -8.75
N VAL A 730 -2.06 12.98 -9.51
CA VAL A 730 -0.86 12.25 -9.90
C VAL A 730 -0.31 12.88 -11.17
N ILE A 731 0.84 13.55 -11.07
CA ILE A 731 1.47 14.27 -12.19
C ILE A 731 2.09 13.31 -13.23
N ALA A 732 2.56 12.16 -12.74
CA ALA A 732 3.25 11.16 -13.54
C ALA A 732 3.27 9.80 -12.82
N VAL A 733 3.59 8.73 -13.55
CA VAL A 733 3.80 7.37 -13.02
C VAL A 733 5.16 6.84 -13.49
N LEU A 734 5.96 6.31 -12.57
CA LEU A 734 7.25 5.64 -12.85
C LEU A 734 7.08 4.45 -13.82
N THR A 735 8.10 4.20 -14.66
CA THR A 735 8.23 2.93 -15.37
C THR A 735 8.48 1.77 -14.39
N ARG A 736 8.22 0.53 -14.81
CA ARG A 736 8.45 -0.68 -14.00
C ARG A 736 9.91 -0.80 -13.54
N THR A 737 10.87 -0.35 -14.36
CA THR A 737 12.29 -0.32 -14.01
C THR A 737 12.62 0.82 -13.05
N ALA A 738 12.10 2.02 -13.28
CA ALA A 738 12.31 3.16 -12.39
C ALA A 738 11.68 2.94 -11.01
N LEU A 739 10.55 2.25 -10.91
CA LEU A 739 9.95 1.84 -9.63
C LEU A 739 10.87 0.87 -8.84
N ALA A 740 11.47 -0.12 -9.51
CA ALA A 740 12.40 -1.04 -8.86
C ALA A 740 13.69 -0.34 -8.38
N THR A 741 14.16 0.67 -9.11
CA THR A 741 15.28 1.53 -8.68
C THR A 741 14.86 2.51 -7.57
N ALA A 742 13.63 3.02 -7.57
CA ALA A 742 13.09 3.80 -6.46
C ALA A 742 12.94 2.95 -5.18
N GLY A 743 12.68 1.65 -5.33
CA GLY A 743 12.78 0.65 -4.27
C GLY A 743 14.17 0.53 -3.63
N GLN A 744 15.22 1.09 -4.22
CA GLN A 744 16.60 1.10 -3.71
C GLN A 744 17.09 2.49 -3.27
N LEU A 745 16.25 3.53 -3.24
CA LEU A 745 16.69 4.89 -2.84
C LEU A 745 16.80 5.07 -1.31
N PRO A 746 18.00 5.29 -0.73
CA PRO A 746 18.14 5.68 0.66
C PRO A 746 17.78 7.17 0.89
N PRO A 747 17.48 7.58 2.14
CA PRO A 747 17.40 8.99 2.50
C PRO A 747 18.67 9.77 2.11
N GLY A 748 18.49 11.00 1.63
CA GLY A 748 19.57 11.84 1.12
C GLY A 748 20.13 11.43 -0.24
N ALA A 749 19.57 10.40 -0.91
CA ALA A 749 19.78 10.21 -2.34
C ALA A 749 19.06 11.32 -3.14
N GLN A 750 19.62 11.67 -4.29
CA GLN A 750 19.05 12.66 -5.21
C GLN A 750 18.47 11.99 -6.44
N VAL A 751 17.35 12.53 -6.96
CA VAL A 751 16.65 12.03 -8.15
C VAL A 751 16.32 13.16 -9.13
N ARG A 752 16.13 12.80 -10.39
CA ARG A 752 15.51 13.64 -11.43
C ARG A 752 14.55 12.80 -12.26
N PHE A 753 13.46 13.40 -12.73
CA PHE A 753 12.45 12.69 -13.54
C PHE A 753 12.66 12.93 -15.04
N THR A 754 12.59 11.86 -15.83
CA THR A 754 12.76 11.91 -17.29
C THR A 754 11.53 11.31 -17.99
N ILE A 755 10.98 12.00 -18.99
CA ILE A 755 9.80 11.49 -19.72
C ILE A 755 10.19 10.30 -20.58
N ASN A 756 9.49 9.17 -20.43
CA ASN A 756 9.62 8.05 -21.34
C ASN A 756 8.90 8.34 -22.68
N ALA A 757 9.69 8.70 -23.70
CA ALA A 757 9.22 8.97 -25.05
C ALA A 757 8.59 7.75 -25.76
N SER A 758 8.84 6.52 -25.28
CA SER A 758 8.27 5.30 -25.89
C SER A 758 6.80 5.03 -25.54
N ILE A 759 6.16 5.86 -24.71
CA ILE A 759 4.76 5.67 -24.29
C ILE A 759 3.87 6.88 -24.58
N HIS A 760 4.42 8.10 -24.64
CA HIS A 760 3.63 9.31 -24.90
C HIS A 760 2.82 9.20 -26.21
N ASP A 761 1.52 9.43 -26.15
CA ASP A 761 0.68 9.55 -27.35
C ASP A 761 0.90 10.94 -27.96
N PRO A 762 1.28 11.08 -29.24
CA PRO A 762 1.49 12.37 -29.89
C PRO A 762 0.16 13.00 -30.37
N ALA A 763 -0.87 12.98 -29.53
CA ALA A 763 -1.97 13.93 -29.66
C ALA A 763 -1.37 15.35 -29.60
N PRO A 764 -1.55 16.19 -30.63
CA PRO A 764 -0.77 17.41 -30.75
C PRO A 764 -1.12 18.40 -29.65
N LEU A 765 -0.10 19.17 -29.24
CA LEU A 765 -0.30 20.41 -28.51
C LEU A 765 -0.97 21.43 -29.44
N ASP A 766 -2.28 21.33 -29.64
CA ASP A 766 -3.10 22.38 -30.26
C ASP A 766 -3.29 23.55 -29.27
N ARG A 767 -2.15 24.13 -28.91
CA ARG A 767 -2.01 25.39 -28.19
C ARG A 767 -2.36 26.48 -29.19
N GLY A 768 -3.64 26.81 -29.23
CA GLY A 768 -4.31 27.57 -30.28
C GLY A 768 -3.43 28.62 -30.94
N ALA A 769 -3.26 28.48 -32.26
CA ALA A 769 -2.31 29.27 -33.03
C ALA A 769 -2.58 30.77 -32.90
N VAL A 770 -1.75 31.47 -32.10
CA VAL A 770 -1.65 32.92 -32.13
C VAL A 770 -1.12 33.32 -33.50
N ARG A 771 -2.06 33.61 -34.42
CA ARG A 771 -1.75 34.20 -35.72
C ARG A 771 -1.01 35.51 -35.48
N ARG A 772 0.30 35.50 -35.73
CA ARG A 772 1.01 36.73 -36.07
C ARG A 772 0.43 37.22 -37.39
N THR A 773 -0.49 38.18 -37.32
CA THR A 773 -0.79 39.05 -38.45
C THR A 773 0.44 39.90 -38.71
N PRO A 774 1.07 39.84 -39.90
CA PRO A 774 2.11 40.77 -40.26
C PRO A 774 1.47 42.07 -40.78
N ASP A 775 1.67 43.15 -40.04
CA ASP A 775 1.75 44.55 -40.50
C ASP A 775 2.45 45.36 -39.39
#